data_AF-A0AAD7UCZ6-F1
#
_entry.id   AF-A0AAD7UCZ6-F1
#
_cell.length_a   1.000
_cell.length_b   1.000
_cell.length_c   1.000
_cell.angle_alpha   90.00
_cell.angle_beta   90.00
_cell.angle_gamma   90.00
#
_symmetry.space_group_name_H-M   'P 1'
#
loop_
_entity.id
_entity.type
_entity.pdbx_description
1 polymer ?
#
loop_
_entity_poly.entity_id
_entity_poly.type
_entity_poly.pdbx_seq_one_letter_code
_entity_poly.pdbx_strand_id
1 'polypeptide(L)'
;MSSSKGGSKKSSSVKDAQTGIEVKVPQPPRRLSSYQVYLKHEHASVAAALPTSSQQDIVGTVAAKWKGLDAVARDAWDRLTASENKKLMDEWEDKKHEREYERMTAARTMGLALSLSWEELVEAVKKRNGEKPVVSTTKPQASKRSLPKPVAFERAGRQNSNSTSPAAKGMQKRDIKQRSGDWNACWRNTARRKAVLKALDAIFSLAADRENFASFGNDIIQCFYDIACVTTDPVRGRALMYVEQLAQRWRHSILSRGWRTPGTTPTPQKIVDTITGLYCMERVGVSSARLKADVCEVVASLSPSPPQPVENDVPCEPLSAVGAPPPKRDAEDARYGPADYLGWDPLAGGPPEACEDVLSGEVTSKFRSMCNALIYTFYAERVGVDVGCGYADVLRWLDGMRPYKGPFDMDEWEDYVDQCYLVTHVVFTLNNWGELALEPELLPHEYSFVREHLSVAIRQRDVHLVGEYVECLRCFGATDADPLVQLGIAFLLGTQGSETDRWDEAEDAYTSYHATMVAAQALLAHNFRGFGPGLASALPVLASWLKTDDDLLQAVARAQKKNDDDDDNNLLASPDEVARAQARAKIAENATTKKKLPPSQDAKKRPPPLQEAVASKRTKTLEQQPPPPPLDLAGMESHLKMAANKADWATVTSILARLKDATIAVSDLTATTIGKTVAQLKKVDDDAVTAAAKFVVGKWKKLVKQHQG
;
A
#
# COMPACT_ATOMS: atom_id res chain seq x y z
N MET A 1 25.08 -36.07 44.33
CA MET A 1 25.46 -34.97 43.42
C MET A 1 24.38 -33.90 43.49
N SER A 2 24.65 -32.80 44.21
CA SER A 2 23.69 -31.70 44.41
C SER A 2 23.63 -30.81 43.16
N SER A 3 22.45 -30.66 42.57
CA SER A 3 22.19 -29.69 41.50
C SER A 3 21.42 -28.51 42.09
N SER A 4 22.12 -27.42 42.41
CA SER A 4 21.48 -26.13 42.68
C SER A 4 21.29 -25.39 41.36
N LYS A 5 20.05 -25.29 40.88
CA LYS A 5 19.65 -24.35 39.81
C LYS A 5 18.54 -23.44 40.33
N GLY A 6 18.94 -22.44 41.11
CA GLY A 6 18.10 -21.29 41.46
C GLY A 6 18.42 -20.10 40.55
N GLY A 7 18.13 -20.21 39.26
CA GLY A 7 18.20 -19.07 38.35
C GLY A 7 16.93 -18.23 38.49
N SER A 8 17.05 -17.03 39.06
CA SER A 8 15.97 -16.04 39.07
C SER A 8 15.49 -15.80 37.63
N LYS A 9 14.26 -16.23 37.31
CA LYS A 9 13.62 -15.94 36.02
C LYS A 9 13.36 -14.44 35.97
N LYS A 10 14.22 -13.70 35.26
CA LYS A 10 13.93 -12.30 34.89
C LYS A 10 12.53 -12.28 34.26
N SER A 11 11.64 -11.44 34.80
CA SER A 11 10.32 -11.23 34.20
C SER A 11 10.52 -10.82 32.74
N SER A 12 9.99 -11.62 31.82
CA SER A 12 10.06 -11.38 30.38
C SER A 12 8.93 -10.47 29.89
N SER A 13 8.12 -9.92 30.79
CA SER A 13 7.03 -8.98 30.50
C SER A 13 7.14 -7.76 31.42
N VAL A 14 6.79 -6.60 30.87
CA VAL A 14 6.63 -5.33 31.58
C VAL A 14 5.48 -4.56 30.97
N LYS A 15 4.65 -3.93 31.80
CA LYS A 15 3.56 -3.06 31.35
C LYS A 15 3.99 -1.61 31.52
N ASP A 16 3.93 -0.82 30.46
CA ASP A 16 4.23 0.60 30.52
C ASP A 16 3.17 1.35 31.32
N ALA A 17 3.59 2.10 32.34
CA ALA A 17 2.67 2.75 33.28
C ALA A 17 1.87 3.89 32.65
N GLN A 18 2.37 4.51 31.58
CA GLN A 18 1.74 5.66 30.94
C GLN A 18 0.75 5.27 29.85
N THR A 19 1.14 4.35 28.97
CA THR A 19 0.33 3.89 27.84
C THR A 19 -0.52 2.66 28.16
N GLY A 20 -0.19 1.92 29.23
CA GLY A 20 -0.84 0.66 29.59
C GLY A 20 -0.48 -0.50 28.67
N ILE A 21 0.43 -0.32 27.72
CA ILE A 21 0.86 -1.37 26.78
C ILE A 21 1.77 -2.36 27.49
N GLU A 22 1.48 -3.66 27.35
CA GLU A 22 2.34 -4.73 27.86
C GLU A 22 3.33 -5.17 26.78
N VAL A 23 4.62 -5.07 27.08
CA VAL A 23 5.71 -5.58 26.24
C VAL A 23 6.19 -6.89 26.83
N LYS A 24 6.15 -7.95 26.04
CA LYS A 24 6.63 -9.27 26.44
C LYS A 24 7.61 -9.82 25.42
N VAL A 25 8.82 -10.18 25.85
CA VAL A 25 9.80 -10.84 24.98
C VAL A 25 9.19 -12.17 24.50
N PRO A 26 8.92 -12.32 23.20
CA PRO A 26 8.36 -13.55 22.65
C PRO A 26 9.36 -14.69 22.86
N GLN A 27 8.87 -15.84 23.33
CA GLN A 27 9.68 -17.04 23.57
C GLN A 27 9.30 -18.13 22.57
N PRO A 28 10.29 -18.81 21.95
CA PRO A 28 10.00 -19.89 21.03
C PRO A 28 9.14 -20.97 21.69
N PRO A 29 8.32 -21.69 20.90
CA PRO A 29 7.47 -22.74 21.44
C PRO A 29 8.32 -23.77 22.18
N ARG A 30 7.84 -24.23 23.33
CA ARG A 30 8.53 -25.28 24.07
C ARG A 30 8.45 -26.57 23.27
N ARG A 31 9.59 -27.23 23.09
CA ARG A 31 9.63 -28.56 22.49
C ARG A 31 8.74 -29.50 23.29
N LEU A 32 7.80 -30.14 22.61
CA LEU A 32 6.97 -31.20 23.13
C LEU A 32 7.84 -32.45 23.29
N SER A 33 7.66 -33.13 24.42
CA SER A 33 8.13 -34.50 24.60
C SER A 33 7.18 -35.49 23.95
N SER A 34 7.67 -36.68 23.65
CA SER A 34 6.88 -37.71 22.98
C SER A 34 5.66 -38.16 23.78
N TYR A 35 5.76 -38.11 25.12
CA TYR A 35 4.62 -38.32 25.99
C TYR A 35 3.56 -37.21 25.87
N GLN A 36 3.96 -35.95 25.69
CA GLN A 36 3.00 -34.84 25.54
C GLN A 36 2.24 -34.93 24.21
N VAL A 37 2.93 -35.31 23.14
CA VAL A 37 2.30 -35.57 21.83
C VAL A 37 1.36 -36.76 21.94
N TYR A 38 1.82 -37.88 22.50
CA TYR A 38 0.98 -39.05 22.77
C TYR A 38 -0.26 -38.70 23.60
N LEU A 39 -0.08 -37.96 24.70
CA LEU A 39 -1.17 -37.52 25.56
C LEU A 39 -2.18 -36.71 24.77
N LYS A 40 -1.76 -35.78 23.91
CA LYS A 40 -2.65 -34.96 23.09
C LYS A 40 -3.51 -35.80 22.13
N HIS A 41 -2.92 -36.82 21.50
CA HIS A 41 -3.62 -37.69 20.54
C HIS A 41 -4.56 -38.70 21.24
N GLU A 42 -4.12 -39.30 22.35
CA GLU A 42 -4.89 -40.36 23.03
C GLU A 42 -5.90 -39.83 24.05
N HIS A 43 -5.75 -38.59 24.52
CA HIS A 43 -6.61 -38.03 25.57
C HIS A 43 -8.08 -38.04 25.16
N ALA A 44 -8.40 -37.63 23.92
CA ALA A 44 -9.77 -37.63 23.42
C ALA A 44 -10.37 -39.04 23.34
N SER A 45 -9.59 -40.03 22.89
CA SER A 45 -10.02 -41.43 22.82
C SER A 45 -10.28 -42.02 24.21
N VAL A 46 -9.36 -41.79 25.16
CA VAL A 46 -9.52 -42.27 26.54
C VAL A 46 -10.65 -41.55 27.26
N ALA A 47 -10.83 -40.24 27.04
CA ALA A 47 -11.93 -39.47 27.60
C ALA A 47 -13.29 -39.96 27.05
N ALA A 48 -13.37 -40.32 25.78
CA ALA A 48 -14.57 -40.89 25.17
C ALA A 48 -14.89 -42.29 25.73
N ALA A 49 -13.87 -43.11 25.99
CA ALA A 49 -14.02 -44.43 26.58
C ALA A 49 -14.39 -44.39 28.09
N LEU A 50 -14.03 -43.30 28.79
CA LEU A 50 -14.23 -43.12 30.23
C LEU A 50 -14.99 -41.82 30.53
N PRO A 51 -16.24 -41.67 30.08
CA PRO A 51 -16.97 -40.38 30.11
C PRO A 51 -17.28 -39.88 31.53
N THR A 52 -17.26 -40.76 32.54
CA THR A 52 -17.52 -40.43 33.95
C THR A 52 -16.25 -40.24 34.77
N SER A 53 -15.07 -40.48 34.19
CA SER A 53 -13.80 -40.40 34.92
C SER A 53 -13.30 -38.97 35.06
N SER A 54 -12.56 -38.69 36.13
CA SER A 54 -11.96 -37.36 36.31
C SER A 54 -10.84 -37.13 35.30
N GLN A 55 -10.46 -35.85 35.09
CA GLN A 55 -9.31 -35.52 34.23
C GLN A 55 -8.00 -36.15 34.73
N GLN A 56 -7.83 -36.30 36.05
CA GLN A 56 -6.67 -36.97 36.61
C GLN A 56 -6.66 -38.47 36.28
N ASP A 57 -7.83 -39.12 36.33
CA ASP A 57 -7.96 -40.54 35.99
C ASP A 57 -7.67 -40.77 34.50
N ILE A 58 -8.20 -39.91 33.62
CA ILE A 58 -7.94 -39.97 32.17
C ILE A 58 -6.44 -39.83 31.89
N VAL A 59 -5.78 -38.82 32.47
CA VAL A 59 -4.33 -38.63 32.30
C VAL A 59 -3.55 -39.81 32.89
N GLY A 60 -3.98 -40.36 34.02
CA GLY A 60 -3.42 -41.56 34.64
C GLY A 60 -3.51 -42.78 33.73
N THR A 61 -4.67 -43.02 33.11
CA THR A 61 -4.88 -44.10 32.14
C THR A 61 -4.02 -43.93 30.90
N VAL A 62 -3.93 -42.71 30.33
CA VAL A 62 -3.04 -42.45 29.20
C VAL A 62 -1.57 -42.64 29.59
N ALA A 63 -1.16 -42.22 30.80
CA ALA A 63 0.19 -42.47 31.31
C ALA A 63 0.50 -43.96 31.46
N ALA A 64 -0.47 -44.76 31.91
CA ALA A 64 -0.32 -46.22 32.00
C ALA A 64 -0.18 -46.85 30.61
N LYS A 65 -1.01 -46.44 29.63
CA LYS A 65 -0.89 -46.87 28.23
C LYS A 65 0.50 -46.53 27.65
N TRP A 66 0.97 -45.30 27.86
CA TRP A 66 2.31 -44.86 27.42
C TRP A 66 3.44 -45.73 28.00
N LYS A 67 3.34 -46.07 29.30
CA LYS A 67 4.32 -46.96 29.95
C LYS A 67 4.35 -48.35 29.33
N GLY A 68 3.20 -48.85 28.87
CA GLY A 68 3.05 -50.16 28.22
C GLY A 68 3.45 -50.22 26.74
N LEU A 69 3.76 -49.09 26.10
CA LEU A 69 4.24 -49.09 24.71
C LEU A 69 5.60 -49.77 24.60
N ASP A 70 5.76 -50.61 23.58
CA ASP A 70 7.04 -51.19 23.21
C ASP A 70 7.99 -50.15 22.57
N ALA A 71 9.23 -50.56 22.31
CA ALA A 71 10.25 -49.67 21.75
C ALA A 71 9.89 -49.17 20.34
N VAL A 72 9.23 -49.99 19.52
CA VAL A 72 8.88 -49.65 18.13
C VAL A 72 7.79 -48.58 18.12
N ALA A 73 6.77 -48.74 18.95
CA ALA A 73 5.71 -47.75 19.12
C ALA A 73 6.27 -46.43 19.68
N ARG A 74 7.17 -46.48 20.67
CA ARG A 74 7.80 -45.25 21.21
C ARG A 74 8.61 -44.50 20.15
N ASP A 75 9.37 -45.22 19.35
CA ASP A 75 10.15 -44.63 18.26
C ASP A 75 9.25 -43.99 17.17
N ALA A 76 8.08 -44.58 16.90
CA ALA A 76 7.07 -43.95 16.04
C ALA A 76 6.56 -42.61 16.62
N TRP A 77 6.30 -42.56 17.93
CA TRP A 77 5.91 -41.32 18.61
C TRP A 77 7.05 -40.30 18.67
N ASP A 78 8.31 -40.72 18.79
CA ASP A 78 9.48 -39.84 18.74
C ASP A 78 9.59 -39.16 17.36
N ARG A 79 9.39 -39.90 16.27
CA ARG A 79 9.35 -39.33 14.90
C ARG A 79 8.20 -38.34 14.72
N LEU A 80 7.00 -38.70 15.17
CA LEU A 80 5.85 -37.78 15.10
C LEU A 80 6.11 -36.51 15.91
N THR A 81 6.73 -36.66 17.08
CA THR A 81 7.10 -35.54 17.96
C THR A 81 8.14 -34.63 17.33
N ALA A 82 9.13 -35.20 16.63
CA ALA A 82 10.09 -34.42 15.87
C ALA A 82 9.39 -33.61 14.76
N SER A 83 8.45 -34.23 14.05
CA SER A 83 7.63 -33.56 13.02
C SER A 83 6.76 -32.44 13.59
N GLU A 84 6.03 -32.69 14.69
CA GLU A 84 5.21 -31.65 15.35
C GLU A 84 6.07 -30.51 15.90
N ASN A 85 7.22 -30.81 16.52
CA ASN A 85 8.14 -29.77 16.98
C ASN A 85 8.73 -28.95 15.84
N LYS A 86 9.00 -29.59 14.69
CA LYS A 86 9.42 -28.88 13.49
C LYS A 86 8.31 -27.94 13.02
N LYS A 87 7.08 -28.43 12.87
CA LYS A 87 5.91 -27.61 12.49
C LYS A 87 5.71 -26.41 13.41
N LEU A 88 5.79 -26.61 14.74
CA LEU A 88 5.68 -25.50 15.71
C LEU A 88 6.81 -24.46 15.55
N MET A 89 8.02 -24.89 15.23
CA MET A 89 9.15 -23.99 14.98
C MET A 89 9.01 -23.26 13.65
N ASP A 90 8.50 -23.93 12.61
CA ASP A 90 8.25 -23.31 11.31
C ASP A 90 7.14 -22.24 11.46
N GLU A 91 6.00 -22.58 12.09
CA GLU A 91 4.94 -21.61 12.44
C GLU A 91 5.45 -20.45 13.32
N TRP A 92 6.41 -20.74 14.20
CA TRP A 92 7.07 -19.71 14.98
C TRP A 92 7.86 -18.77 14.09
N GLU A 93 8.73 -19.27 13.20
CA GLU A 93 9.51 -18.45 12.28
C GLU A 93 8.61 -17.67 11.31
N ASP A 94 7.52 -18.25 10.82
CA ASP A 94 6.55 -17.59 9.93
C ASP A 94 5.93 -16.34 10.55
N LYS A 95 5.76 -16.34 11.88
CA LYS A 95 5.22 -15.19 12.65
C LYS A 95 6.30 -14.21 13.10
N LYS A 96 7.55 -14.35 12.66
CA LYS A 96 8.65 -13.46 13.05
C LYS A 96 8.39 -12.01 12.67
N HIS A 97 7.86 -11.77 11.47
CA HIS A 97 7.56 -10.42 10.99
C HIS A 97 6.42 -9.76 11.75
N GLU A 98 5.36 -10.51 12.07
CA GLU A 98 4.24 -10.04 12.89
C GLU A 98 4.72 -9.64 14.29
N ARG A 99 5.55 -10.46 14.94
CA ARG A 99 6.17 -10.12 16.23
C ARG A 99 7.06 -8.88 16.13
N GLU A 100 7.86 -8.77 15.09
CA GLU A 100 8.71 -7.58 14.90
C GLU A 100 7.88 -6.31 14.68
N TYR A 101 6.75 -6.43 13.97
CA TYR A 101 5.77 -5.36 13.81
C TYR A 101 5.11 -4.96 15.14
N GLU A 102 4.67 -5.94 15.94
CA GLU A 102 4.13 -5.69 17.30
C GLU A 102 5.14 -4.95 18.17
N ARG A 103 6.41 -5.37 18.14
CA ARG A 103 7.53 -4.71 18.85
C ARG A 103 7.65 -3.24 18.44
N MET A 104 7.71 -2.98 17.15
CA MET A 104 7.88 -1.63 16.61
C MET A 104 6.65 -0.75 16.86
N THR A 105 5.45 -1.32 16.77
CA THR A 105 4.20 -0.62 17.09
C THR A 105 4.20 -0.22 18.57
N ALA A 106 4.55 -1.14 19.47
CA ALA A 106 4.68 -0.84 20.89
C ALA A 106 5.72 0.26 21.14
N ALA A 107 6.92 0.14 20.55
CA ALA A 107 7.97 1.15 20.66
C ALA A 107 7.52 2.53 20.15
N ARG A 108 6.84 2.58 18.99
CA ARG A 108 6.29 3.82 18.41
C ARG A 108 5.30 4.48 19.35
N THR A 109 4.33 3.72 19.85
CA THR A 109 3.27 4.26 20.74
C THR A 109 3.84 4.80 22.05
N MET A 110 4.94 4.24 22.54
CA MET A 110 5.64 4.72 23.74
C MET A 110 6.65 5.85 23.47
N GLY A 111 6.85 6.25 22.22
CA GLY A 111 7.86 7.24 21.82
C GLY A 111 9.30 6.75 22.06
N LEU A 112 9.53 5.44 21.91
CA LEU A 112 10.84 4.80 22.04
C LEU A 112 11.44 4.52 20.66
N ALA A 113 12.76 4.33 20.60
CA ALA A 113 13.45 4.03 19.35
C ALA A 113 13.00 2.68 18.77
N LEU A 114 12.68 2.64 17.47
CA LEU A 114 12.21 1.42 16.83
C LEU A 114 13.31 0.38 16.59
N SER A 115 14.58 0.79 16.70
CA SER A 115 15.73 -0.09 16.58
C SER A 115 15.94 -0.99 17.80
N LEU A 116 15.23 -0.77 18.92
CA LEU A 116 15.41 -1.53 20.16
C LEU A 116 15.05 -3.01 19.96
N SER A 117 15.90 -3.94 20.35
CA SER A 117 15.50 -5.36 20.44
C SER A 117 14.32 -5.56 21.40
N TRP A 118 13.69 -6.73 21.40
CA TRP A 118 12.64 -7.04 22.37
C TRP A 118 13.13 -6.88 23.83
N GLU A 119 14.36 -7.30 24.11
CA GLU A 119 14.99 -7.17 25.42
C GLU A 119 15.28 -5.70 25.77
N GLU A 120 15.83 -4.95 24.81
CA GLU A 120 16.12 -3.52 24.99
C GLU A 120 14.83 -2.71 25.18
N LEU A 121 13.75 -3.08 24.49
CA LEU A 121 12.44 -2.47 24.63
C LEU A 121 11.86 -2.72 26.03
N VAL A 122 11.93 -3.96 26.53
CA VAL A 122 11.50 -4.28 27.90
C VAL A 122 12.31 -3.49 28.93
N GLU A 123 13.64 -3.40 28.79
CA GLU A 123 14.47 -2.62 29.70
C GLU A 123 14.21 -1.11 29.59
N ALA A 124 13.93 -0.60 28.39
CA ALA A 124 13.54 0.80 28.19
C ALA A 124 12.21 1.13 28.87
N VAL A 125 11.23 0.22 28.81
CA VAL A 125 9.94 0.38 29.51
C VAL A 125 10.11 0.30 31.03
N LYS A 126 10.91 -0.65 31.54
CA LYS A 126 11.23 -0.70 32.99
C LYS A 126 11.87 0.60 33.47
N LYS A 127 12.84 1.12 32.72
CA LYS A 127 13.48 2.41 33.02
C LYS A 127 12.47 3.56 33.01
N ARG A 128 11.54 3.57 32.06
CA ARG A 128 10.45 4.57 31.97
C ARG A 128 9.48 4.48 33.15
N ASN A 129 9.22 3.27 33.64
CA ASN A 129 8.44 3.02 34.87
C ASN A 129 9.18 3.40 36.17
N GLY A 130 10.42 3.87 36.08
CA GLY A 130 11.24 4.21 37.25
C GLY A 130 11.86 3.00 37.95
N GLU A 131 11.85 1.81 37.33
CA GLU A 131 12.59 0.67 37.86
C GLU A 131 14.09 0.93 37.71
N LYS A 132 14.84 0.76 38.80
CA LYS A 132 16.30 0.91 38.77
C LYS A 132 16.90 -0.17 37.86
N PRO A 133 17.85 0.19 36.98
CA PRO A 133 18.49 -0.80 36.11
C PRO A 133 19.12 -1.89 36.97
N VAL A 134 18.71 -3.14 36.76
CA VAL A 134 19.32 -4.28 37.42
C VAL A 134 20.71 -4.45 36.80
N VAL A 135 21.75 -4.02 37.52
CA VAL A 135 23.14 -4.15 37.10
C VAL A 135 23.44 -5.63 36.86
N SER A 136 23.47 -6.03 35.59
CA SER A 136 23.79 -7.40 35.20
C SER A 136 25.28 -7.63 35.39
N THR A 137 25.66 -8.38 36.42
CA THR A 137 27.02 -8.85 36.67
C THR A 137 27.39 -10.01 35.72
N THR A 138 27.26 -9.80 34.42
CA THR A 138 27.80 -10.71 33.40
C THR A 138 29.08 -10.11 32.84
N LYS A 139 30.22 -10.64 33.28
CA LYS A 139 31.56 -10.32 32.74
C LYS A 139 31.55 -10.49 31.21
N PRO A 140 31.97 -9.48 30.42
CA PRO A 140 32.13 -9.65 28.99
C PRO A 140 33.31 -10.60 28.70
N GLN A 141 33.05 -11.67 27.96
CA GLN A 141 34.09 -12.51 27.36
C GLN A 141 34.71 -11.74 26.19
N ALA A 142 35.87 -11.13 26.42
CA ALA A 142 36.62 -10.40 25.40
C ALA A 142 37.32 -11.37 24.44
N SER A 143 36.85 -11.47 23.20
CA SER A 143 37.62 -12.05 22.10
C SER A 143 38.61 -10.99 21.58
N LYS A 144 39.89 -11.20 21.89
CA LYS A 144 41.00 -10.40 21.35
C LYS A 144 41.17 -10.71 19.87
N ARG A 145 40.84 -9.77 18.98
CA ARG A 145 41.35 -9.73 17.61
C ARG A 145 42.03 -8.37 17.39
N SER A 146 43.35 -8.40 17.28
CA SER A 146 44.21 -7.24 17.03
C SER A 146 44.09 -6.77 15.59
N LEU A 147 43.81 -5.48 15.39
CA LEU A 147 43.92 -4.78 14.11
C LEU A 147 45.33 -4.19 13.95
N PRO A 148 45.90 -4.15 12.72
CA PRO A 148 47.18 -3.48 12.47
C PRO A 148 47.01 -1.96 12.34
N LYS A 149 48.06 -1.23 12.73
CA LYS A 149 48.16 0.24 12.67
C LYS A 149 48.21 0.75 11.22
N PRO A 150 47.61 1.91 10.90
CA PRO A 150 47.76 2.53 9.59
C PRO A 150 49.07 3.33 9.51
N VAL A 151 49.75 3.17 8.38
CA VAL A 151 50.92 3.95 7.96
C VAL A 151 50.44 5.28 7.37
N ALA A 152 51.02 6.37 7.83
CA ALA A 152 50.79 7.72 7.32
C ALA A 152 51.35 7.88 5.90
N PHE A 153 50.58 8.51 5.02
CA PHE A 153 51.10 9.03 3.76
C PHE A 153 50.61 10.48 3.59
N GLU A 154 51.53 11.43 3.79
CA GLU A 154 51.39 12.80 3.33
C GLU A 154 51.61 12.86 1.82
N ARG A 155 50.73 13.55 1.08
CA ARG A 155 51.19 14.34 -0.06
C ARG A 155 50.26 15.52 -0.37
N ALA A 156 50.93 16.61 -0.69
CA ALA A 156 50.47 17.98 -0.77
C ALA A 156 49.66 18.33 -2.02
N GLY A 157 48.76 19.31 -1.85
CA GLY A 157 48.74 20.55 -2.62
C GLY A 157 47.96 20.59 -3.94
N ARG A 158 46.85 21.36 -3.98
CA ARG A 158 46.71 22.49 -4.91
C ARG A 158 45.52 23.40 -4.59
N GLN A 159 45.71 24.66 -4.95
CA GLN A 159 44.98 25.89 -4.67
C GLN A 159 43.56 25.91 -5.28
N ASN A 160 42.54 26.39 -4.57
CA ASN A 160 42.14 27.80 -4.33
C ASN A 160 41.62 28.52 -5.59
N SER A 161 40.30 28.73 -5.67
CA SER A 161 39.69 29.87 -6.34
C SER A 161 38.40 30.27 -5.61
N ASN A 162 38.48 31.41 -4.92
CA ASN A 162 37.36 32.12 -4.31
C ASN A 162 36.47 32.74 -5.39
N SER A 163 35.16 32.63 -5.24
CA SER A 163 34.23 33.68 -5.64
C SER A 163 33.15 33.83 -4.56
N THR A 164 33.09 35.05 -4.04
CA THR A 164 32.18 35.53 -3.01
C THR A 164 30.97 36.20 -3.65
N SER A 165 29.76 35.81 -3.26
CA SER A 165 28.66 36.77 -3.03
C SER A 165 27.62 36.18 -2.06
N PRO A 166 26.91 37.03 -1.29
CA PRO A 166 26.31 36.65 -0.01
C PRO A 166 24.78 36.59 -0.04
N ALA A 167 24.24 35.98 1.02
CA ALA A 167 22.86 36.09 1.54
C ALA A 167 21.77 35.21 0.91
N ALA A 168 21.73 33.95 1.36
CA ALA A 168 20.49 33.24 1.74
C ALA A 168 20.86 32.21 2.82
N LYS A 169 20.97 32.65 4.08
CA LYS A 169 21.14 31.77 5.25
C LYS A 169 19.74 31.62 5.86
N GLY A 170 19.18 30.42 5.91
CA GLY A 170 19.28 29.71 7.17
C GLY A 170 18.23 28.61 7.40
N MET A 171 18.03 27.68 6.46
CA MET A 171 17.44 26.36 6.71
C MET A 171 17.64 25.54 5.44
N GLN A 172 18.42 24.44 5.48
CA GLN A 172 18.48 23.33 4.49
C GLN A 172 19.82 22.56 4.48
N LYS A 173 20.91 23.07 5.08
CA LYS A 173 22.22 22.38 5.00
C LYS A 173 22.48 21.27 6.04
N ARG A 174 21.62 21.05 7.04
CA ARG A 174 21.89 20.07 8.11
C ARG A 174 21.37 18.65 7.82
N ASP A 175 20.31 18.48 7.04
CA ASP A 175 19.71 17.14 6.83
C ASP A 175 20.26 16.37 5.63
N ILE A 176 20.96 17.03 4.70
CA ILE A 176 21.53 16.38 3.50
C ILE A 176 22.66 15.39 3.85
N LYS A 177 23.33 15.54 5.00
CA LYS A 177 24.42 14.63 5.42
C LYS A 177 23.94 13.25 5.90
N GLN A 178 22.64 13.03 6.08
CA GLN A 178 22.10 11.75 6.55
C GLN A 178 21.51 10.86 5.45
N ARG A 179 21.45 11.32 4.20
CA ARG A 179 21.06 10.45 3.08
C ARG A 179 22.25 9.57 2.71
N SER A 180 22.24 8.29 3.12
CA SER A 180 23.32 7.36 2.81
C SER A 180 23.21 6.87 1.35
N GLY A 181 23.71 7.67 0.41
CA GLY A 181 23.99 7.19 -0.96
C GLY A 181 25.18 6.23 -1.04
N ASP A 182 25.90 6.06 0.07
CA ASP A 182 26.97 5.08 0.25
C ASP A 182 26.43 3.81 0.89
N TRP A 183 26.61 2.69 0.19
CA TRP A 183 26.33 1.35 0.71
C TRP A 183 26.94 1.10 2.08
N ASN A 184 28.11 1.65 2.42
CA ASN A 184 28.73 1.41 3.73
C ASN A 184 27.97 2.07 4.88
N ALA A 185 27.26 3.17 4.62
CA ALA A 185 26.50 3.91 5.63
C ALA A 185 25.05 3.41 5.76
N CYS A 186 24.55 2.62 4.80
CA CYS A 186 23.19 2.09 4.81
C CYS A 186 22.92 1.12 5.98
N TRP A 187 21.72 1.23 6.55
CA TRP A 187 21.22 0.25 7.51
C TRP A 187 21.11 -1.13 6.86
N ARG A 188 21.60 -2.17 7.53
CA ARG A 188 21.70 -3.55 6.99
C ARG A 188 22.41 -3.65 5.63
N ASN A 189 23.41 -2.79 5.39
CA ASN A 189 24.13 -2.68 4.12
C ASN A 189 24.51 -4.00 3.44
N THR A 190 25.07 -4.95 4.18
CA THR A 190 25.62 -6.19 3.63
C THR A 190 24.50 -7.12 3.18
N ALA A 191 23.41 -7.21 3.96
CA ALA A 191 22.24 -8.01 3.59
C ALA A 191 21.54 -7.41 2.37
N ARG A 192 21.29 -6.09 2.37
CA ARG A 192 20.64 -5.38 1.25
C ARG A 192 21.43 -5.50 -0.05
N ARG A 193 22.72 -5.16 -0.01
CA ARG A 193 23.59 -5.26 -1.19
C ARG A 193 23.65 -6.67 -1.75
N LYS A 194 23.73 -7.69 -0.88
CA LYS A 194 23.71 -9.09 -1.31
C LYS A 194 22.36 -9.47 -1.95
N ALA A 195 21.25 -9.08 -1.31
CA ALA A 195 19.90 -9.34 -1.79
C ALA A 195 19.67 -8.70 -3.17
N VAL A 196 20.02 -7.42 -3.33
CA VAL A 196 19.91 -6.68 -4.59
C VAL A 196 20.77 -7.30 -5.69
N LEU A 197 22.04 -7.62 -5.44
CA LEU A 197 22.89 -8.22 -6.47
C LEU A 197 22.32 -9.55 -6.98
N LYS A 198 21.81 -10.40 -6.08
CA LYS A 198 21.16 -11.65 -6.46
C LYS A 198 19.86 -11.39 -7.25
N ALA A 199 19.08 -10.39 -6.85
CA ALA A 199 17.88 -9.97 -7.56
C ALA A 199 18.18 -9.55 -9.00
N LEU A 200 19.23 -8.75 -9.21
CA LEU A 200 19.67 -8.34 -10.56
C LEU A 200 20.05 -9.55 -11.42
N ASP A 201 20.74 -10.53 -10.83
CA ASP A 201 21.15 -11.75 -11.53
C ASP A 201 19.93 -12.61 -11.92
N ALA A 202 18.93 -12.68 -11.03
CA ALA A 202 17.66 -13.36 -11.29
C ALA A 202 16.83 -12.65 -12.39
N ILE A 203 16.71 -11.32 -12.34
CA ILE A 203 16.03 -10.53 -13.37
C ILE A 203 16.73 -10.70 -14.73
N PHE A 204 18.06 -10.68 -14.76
CA PHE A 204 18.80 -10.92 -16.00
C PHE A 204 18.58 -12.34 -16.54
N SER A 205 18.47 -13.32 -15.64
CA SER A 205 18.14 -14.70 -16.02
C SER A 205 16.74 -14.82 -16.63
N LEU A 206 15.75 -14.08 -16.11
CA LEU A 206 14.43 -13.98 -16.74
C LEU A 206 14.50 -13.34 -18.14
N ALA A 207 15.33 -12.31 -18.31
CA ALA A 207 15.56 -11.65 -19.58
C ALA A 207 16.29 -12.53 -20.61
N ALA A 208 17.01 -13.56 -20.18
CA ALA A 208 17.68 -14.49 -21.08
C ALA A 208 16.67 -15.34 -21.86
N ASP A 209 15.52 -15.64 -21.26
CA ASP A 209 14.41 -16.29 -21.94
C ASP A 209 13.88 -15.42 -23.09
N ARG A 210 13.54 -16.06 -24.21
CA ARG A 210 13.15 -15.35 -25.44
C ARG A 210 11.73 -14.81 -25.38
N GLU A 211 10.82 -15.53 -24.74
CA GLU A 211 9.41 -15.15 -24.65
C GLU A 211 9.24 -14.02 -23.63
N ASN A 212 9.88 -14.14 -22.46
CA ASN A 212 9.93 -13.09 -21.45
C ASN A 212 10.50 -11.79 -22.02
N PHE A 213 11.65 -11.87 -22.70
CA PHE A 213 12.28 -10.67 -23.28
C PHE A 213 11.45 -10.06 -24.42
N ALA A 214 10.69 -10.87 -25.17
CA ALA A 214 9.79 -10.36 -26.19
C ALA A 214 8.56 -9.67 -25.59
N SER A 215 8.11 -10.12 -24.42
CA SER A 215 6.92 -9.62 -23.72
C SER A 215 7.23 -8.32 -22.94
N PHE A 216 8.23 -8.34 -22.05
CA PHE A 216 8.51 -7.23 -21.12
C PHE A 216 10.01 -6.86 -21.04
N GLY A 217 10.76 -7.10 -22.12
CA GLY A 217 12.19 -6.77 -22.19
C GLY A 217 12.48 -5.27 -22.07
N ASN A 218 11.56 -4.40 -22.48
CA ASN A 218 11.68 -2.94 -22.31
C ASN A 218 11.77 -2.57 -20.83
N ASP A 219 10.86 -3.12 -20.02
CA ASP A 219 10.76 -2.83 -18.60
C ASP A 219 12.01 -3.29 -17.87
N ILE A 220 12.54 -4.47 -18.23
CA ILE A 220 13.80 -4.97 -17.65
C ILE A 220 14.98 -4.03 -17.96
N ILE A 221 15.06 -3.51 -19.18
CA ILE A 221 16.11 -2.56 -19.58
C ILE A 221 15.98 -1.28 -18.75
N GLN A 222 14.76 -0.74 -18.63
CA GLN A 222 14.47 0.42 -17.79
C GLN A 222 14.84 0.16 -16.33
N CYS A 223 14.44 -0.97 -15.76
CA CYS A 223 14.78 -1.38 -14.40
C CYS A 223 16.29 -1.31 -14.13
N PHE A 224 17.11 -1.94 -14.98
CA PHE A 224 18.56 -1.90 -14.80
C PHE A 224 19.13 -0.48 -14.93
N TYR A 225 18.60 0.31 -15.86
CA TYR A 225 19.02 1.69 -16.05
C TYR A 225 18.67 2.56 -14.83
N ASP A 226 17.44 2.49 -14.35
CA ASP A 226 16.94 3.26 -13.21
C ASP A 226 17.76 2.94 -11.96
N ILE A 227 17.99 1.65 -11.69
CA ILE A 227 18.87 1.19 -10.60
C ILE A 227 20.29 1.75 -10.76
N ALA A 228 20.88 1.68 -11.96
CA ALA A 228 22.22 2.18 -12.20
C ALA A 228 22.34 3.70 -11.99
N CYS A 229 21.27 4.45 -12.26
CA CYS A 229 21.27 5.91 -12.12
C CYS A 229 21.29 6.39 -10.67
N VAL A 230 20.68 5.61 -9.77
CA VAL A 230 20.38 6.04 -8.39
C VAL A 230 21.19 5.29 -7.34
N THR A 231 22.17 4.49 -7.73
CA THR A 231 23.04 3.78 -6.77
C THR A 231 24.51 3.80 -7.14
N THR A 232 25.34 3.27 -6.26
CA THR A 232 26.80 3.17 -6.39
C THR A 232 27.26 1.72 -6.50
N ASP A 233 28.55 1.52 -6.76
CA ASP A 233 29.14 0.19 -6.91
C ASP A 233 29.07 -0.64 -5.62
N PRO A 234 28.96 -1.98 -5.74
CA PRO A 234 29.05 -2.78 -6.98
C PRO A 234 27.73 -2.94 -7.75
N VAL A 235 26.61 -2.46 -7.20
CA VAL A 235 25.28 -2.66 -7.81
C VAL A 235 25.16 -1.89 -9.13
N ARG A 236 25.65 -0.65 -9.15
CA ARG A 236 25.69 0.17 -10.37
C ARG A 236 26.41 -0.53 -11.51
N GLY A 237 27.65 -0.98 -11.31
CA GLY A 237 28.42 -1.69 -12.34
C GLY A 237 27.72 -2.95 -12.86
N ARG A 238 27.06 -3.72 -11.97
CA ARG A 238 26.30 -4.92 -12.38
C ARG A 238 25.10 -4.56 -13.27
N ALA A 239 24.33 -3.56 -12.87
CA ALA A 239 23.16 -3.11 -13.63
C ALA A 239 23.55 -2.51 -15.00
N LEU A 240 24.64 -1.73 -15.06
CA LEU A 240 25.17 -1.19 -16.32
C LEU A 240 25.62 -2.28 -17.29
N MET A 241 26.25 -3.34 -16.79
CA MET A 241 26.65 -4.49 -17.62
C MET A 241 25.41 -5.18 -18.24
N TYR A 242 24.33 -5.34 -17.48
CA TYR A 242 23.11 -5.97 -17.97
C TYR A 242 22.33 -5.08 -18.94
N VAL A 243 22.21 -3.79 -18.63
CA VAL A 243 21.49 -2.86 -19.52
C VAL A 243 22.17 -2.76 -20.89
N GLU A 244 23.52 -2.74 -20.94
CA GLU A 244 24.26 -2.72 -22.20
C GLU A 244 23.94 -3.93 -23.07
N GLN A 245 23.98 -5.14 -22.49
CA GLN A 245 23.70 -6.37 -23.22
C GLN A 245 22.26 -6.42 -23.76
N LEU A 246 21.29 -6.09 -22.91
CA LEU A 246 19.88 -6.15 -23.27
C LEU A 246 19.49 -5.04 -24.25
N ALA A 247 20.04 -3.83 -24.12
CA ALA A 247 19.80 -2.75 -25.07
C ALA A 247 20.31 -3.08 -26.48
N GLN A 248 21.49 -3.71 -26.59
CA GLN A 248 21.99 -4.16 -27.89
C GLN A 248 21.13 -5.27 -28.49
N ARG A 249 20.67 -6.23 -27.68
CA ARG A 249 19.74 -7.28 -28.12
C ARG A 249 18.42 -6.68 -28.64
N TRP A 250 17.85 -5.73 -27.91
CA TRP A 250 16.64 -5.04 -28.30
C TRP A 250 16.83 -4.29 -29.63
N ARG A 251 17.90 -3.49 -29.73
CA ARG A 251 18.24 -2.75 -30.95
C ARG A 251 18.38 -3.67 -32.15
N HIS A 252 19.07 -4.80 -31.99
CA HIS A 252 19.20 -5.78 -33.07
C HIS A 252 17.83 -6.38 -33.47
N SER A 253 16.98 -6.69 -32.50
CA SER A 253 15.63 -7.22 -32.74
C SER A 253 14.75 -6.25 -33.52
N ILE A 254 14.67 -4.98 -33.08
CA ILE A 254 13.79 -4.00 -33.72
C ILE A 254 14.30 -3.57 -35.10
N LEU A 255 15.62 -3.45 -35.29
CA LEU A 255 16.21 -3.08 -36.58
C LEU A 255 16.12 -4.21 -37.60
N SER A 256 16.14 -5.47 -37.16
CA SER A 256 16.03 -6.63 -38.05
C SER A 256 14.58 -6.97 -38.42
N ARG A 257 13.66 -6.93 -37.46
CA ARG A 257 12.25 -7.31 -37.67
C ARG A 257 11.38 -6.14 -38.14
N GLY A 258 11.81 -4.90 -37.88
CA GLY A 258 10.94 -3.74 -37.92
C GLY A 258 10.05 -3.67 -36.68
N TRP A 259 9.58 -2.47 -36.36
CA TRP A 259 8.64 -2.27 -35.24
C TRP A 259 7.18 -2.45 -35.66
N ARG A 260 6.88 -2.35 -36.97
CA ARG A 260 5.57 -2.62 -37.55
C ARG A 260 5.69 -3.56 -38.76
N THR A 261 4.63 -4.29 -39.05
CA THR A 261 4.54 -5.10 -40.28
C THR A 261 4.35 -4.16 -41.48
N PRO A 262 5.15 -4.29 -42.55
CA PRO A 262 4.96 -3.47 -43.75
C PRO A 262 3.56 -3.64 -44.35
N GLY A 263 2.90 -2.53 -44.67
CA GLY A 263 1.58 -2.53 -45.30
C GLY A 263 0.40 -2.71 -44.34
N THR A 264 0.61 -2.77 -43.02
CA THR A 264 -0.47 -2.83 -42.02
C THR A 264 -0.43 -1.62 -41.10
N THR A 265 -1.60 -1.12 -40.69
CA THR A 265 -1.73 -0.12 -39.63
C THR A 265 -1.36 -0.74 -38.28
N PRO A 266 -0.36 -0.20 -37.54
CA PRO A 266 -0.04 -0.70 -36.21
C PRO A 266 -1.17 -0.38 -35.23
N THR A 267 -1.45 -1.28 -34.29
CA THR A 267 -2.45 -1.04 -33.24
C THR A 267 -1.97 0.05 -32.26
N PRO A 268 -2.89 0.73 -31.53
CA PRO A 268 -2.52 1.68 -30.48
C PRO A 268 -1.57 1.07 -29.46
N GLN A 269 -1.83 -0.19 -29.07
CA GLN A 269 -0.96 -1.01 -28.24
C GLN A 269 0.47 -1.04 -28.76
N LYS A 270 0.64 -1.39 -30.05
CA LYS A 270 1.97 -1.54 -30.63
C LYS A 270 2.71 -0.21 -30.69
N ILE A 271 1.99 0.90 -30.86
CA ILE A 271 2.55 2.25 -30.82
C ILE A 271 3.04 2.57 -29.41
N VAL A 272 2.23 2.37 -28.38
CA VAL A 272 2.60 2.60 -26.96
C VAL A 272 3.83 1.77 -26.58
N ASP A 273 3.85 0.46 -26.88
CA ASP A 273 5.01 -0.40 -26.61
C ASP A 273 6.30 0.10 -27.28
N THR A 274 6.15 0.64 -28.51
CA THR A 274 7.28 1.18 -29.27
C THR A 274 7.76 2.51 -28.68
N ILE A 275 6.85 3.36 -28.21
CA ILE A 275 7.18 4.61 -27.49
C ILE A 275 7.93 4.29 -26.20
N THR A 276 7.44 3.35 -25.39
CA THR A 276 8.11 2.89 -24.16
C THR A 276 9.51 2.35 -24.46
N GLY A 277 9.65 1.53 -25.51
CA GLY A 277 10.95 1.04 -25.95
C GLY A 277 11.89 2.15 -26.43
N LEU A 278 11.39 3.14 -27.17
CA LEU A 278 12.15 4.32 -27.59
C LEU A 278 12.67 5.12 -26.40
N TYR A 279 11.82 5.37 -25.40
CA TYR A 279 12.21 6.00 -24.14
C TYR A 279 13.39 5.26 -23.51
N CYS A 280 13.23 3.95 -23.29
CA CYS A 280 14.27 3.11 -22.69
C CYS A 280 15.59 3.20 -23.45
N MET A 281 15.55 3.18 -24.79
CA MET A 281 16.74 3.26 -25.63
C MET A 281 17.42 4.63 -25.61
N GLU A 282 16.65 5.72 -25.56
CA GLU A 282 17.18 7.07 -25.41
C GLU A 282 17.89 7.22 -24.07
N ARG A 283 17.32 6.68 -22.99
CA ARG A 283 17.92 6.70 -21.65
C ARG A 283 19.31 6.06 -21.62
N VAL A 284 19.47 4.92 -22.29
CA VAL A 284 20.73 4.14 -22.30
C VAL A 284 21.71 4.55 -23.40
N GLY A 285 21.38 5.57 -24.21
CA GLY A 285 22.25 6.08 -25.28
C GLY A 285 22.28 5.23 -26.56
N VAL A 286 21.26 4.38 -26.77
CA VAL A 286 21.15 3.45 -27.91
C VAL A 286 20.03 3.89 -28.87
N SER A 287 19.67 5.17 -28.83
CA SER A 287 18.59 5.78 -29.63
C SER A 287 18.73 5.58 -31.14
N SER A 288 17.59 5.61 -31.85
CA SER A 288 17.51 5.58 -33.31
C SER A 288 16.63 6.70 -33.82
N ALA A 289 17.24 7.79 -34.29
CA ALA A 289 16.53 8.96 -34.81
C ALA A 289 15.59 8.60 -35.98
N ARG A 290 16.00 7.65 -36.83
CA ARG A 290 15.18 7.16 -37.95
C ARG A 290 13.93 6.44 -37.46
N LEU A 291 14.07 5.56 -36.46
CA LEU A 291 12.93 4.84 -35.89
C LEU A 291 11.95 5.81 -35.24
N LYS A 292 12.47 6.77 -34.47
CA LYS A 292 11.66 7.81 -33.83
C LYS A 292 10.88 8.64 -34.85
N ALA A 293 11.56 9.15 -35.88
CA ALA A 293 10.91 9.94 -36.93
C ALA A 293 9.79 9.16 -37.62
N ASP A 294 10.03 7.88 -37.91
CA ASP A 294 9.04 6.98 -38.52
C ASP A 294 7.85 6.68 -37.60
N VAL A 295 8.06 6.54 -36.27
CA VAL A 295 6.96 6.44 -35.30
C VAL A 295 6.16 7.74 -35.25
N CYS A 296 6.83 8.91 -35.19
CA CYS A 296 6.15 10.21 -35.21
C CYS A 296 5.32 10.42 -36.47
N GLU A 297 5.85 10.06 -37.64
CA GLU A 297 5.14 10.15 -38.93
C GLU A 297 3.90 9.27 -38.95
N VAL A 298 4.02 8.02 -38.48
CA VAL A 298 2.87 7.11 -38.38
C VAL A 298 1.81 7.65 -37.43
N VAL A 299 2.19 8.05 -36.22
CA VAL A 299 1.24 8.58 -35.24
C VAL A 299 0.52 9.82 -35.79
N ALA A 300 1.26 10.76 -36.40
CA ALA A 300 0.68 11.94 -37.03
C ALA A 300 -0.27 11.61 -38.20
N SER A 301 0.07 10.60 -39.01
CA SER A 301 -0.79 10.15 -40.13
C SER A 301 -2.09 9.48 -39.65
N LEU A 302 -2.05 8.88 -38.47
CA LEU A 302 -3.20 8.22 -37.83
C LEU A 302 -3.97 9.18 -36.91
N SER A 303 -3.49 10.39 -36.65
CA SER A 303 -4.24 11.33 -35.82
C SER A 303 -5.51 11.83 -36.53
N PRO A 304 -6.62 12.08 -35.80
CA PRO A 304 -7.75 12.84 -36.30
C PRO A 304 -7.27 14.18 -36.86
N SER A 305 -7.78 14.57 -38.03
CA SER A 305 -7.54 15.93 -38.51
C SER A 305 -8.14 16.91 -37.50
N PRO A 306 -7.48 18.04 -37.21
CA PRO A 306 -8.08 19.09 -36.39
C PRO A 306 -9.46 19.40 -36.97
N PRO A 307 -10.50 19.61 -36.13
CA PRO A 307 -11.79 20.05 -36.64
C PRO A 307 -11.56 21.29 -37.50
N GLN A 308 -11.85 21.17 -38.80
CA GLN A 308 -11.89 22.32 -39.69
C GLN A 308 -12.85 23.33 -39.05
N PRO A 309 -12.49 24.61 -38.93
CA PRO A 309 -13.42 25.61 -38.41
C PRO A 309 -14.66 25.59 -39.31
N VAL A 310 -15.75 25.03 -38.79
CA VAL A 310 -17.02 24.96 -39.51
C VAL A 310 -17.61 26.36 -39.45
N GLU A 311 -17.28 27.18 -40.44
CA GLU A 311 -18.16 28.27 -40.84
C GLU A 311 -19.45 27.60 -41.34
N ASN A 312 -20.48 27.51 -40.49
CA ASN A 312 -21.88 27.79 -40.81
C ASN A 312 -22.85 27.26 -39.75
N ASP A 313 -23.82 28.12 -39.45
CA ASP A 313 -24.98 27.95 -38.57
C ASP A 313 -25.77 26.66 -38.82
N VAL A 314 -25.60 25.64 -37.98
CA VAL A 314 -26.59 24.57 -37.83
C VAL A 314 -26.92 24.39 -36.34
N PRO A 315 -28.21 24.50 -35.93
CA PRO A 315 -28.61 24.32 -34.55
C PRO A 315 -28.31 22.89 -34.07
N CYS A 316 -27.54 22.80 -32.99
CA CYS A 316 -27.14 21.56 -32.34
C CYS A 316 -28.36 20.89 -31.67
N GLU A 317 -28.72 19.68 -32.09
CA GLU A 317 -29.60 18.81 -31.29
C GLU A 317 -28.81 18.20 -30.10
N PRO A 318 -29.46 17.95 -28.95
CA PRO A 318 -28.79 17.46 -27.76
C PRO A 318 -28.49 15.95 -27.86
N LEU A 319 -27.21 15.62 -27.96
CA LEU A 319 -26.69 14.25 -27.82
C LEU A 319 -27.01 13.70 -26.42
N SER A 320 -27.95 12.76 -26.40
CA SER A 320 -28.37 12.00 -25.23
C SER A 320 -27.92 10.55 -25.40
N ALA A 321 -26.69 10.21 -25.01
CA ALA A 321 -26.28 8.81 -24.77
C ALA A 321 -24.93 8.78 -24.03
N VAL A 322 -24.99 8.65 -22.70
CA VAL A 322 -23.86 8.27 -21.84
C VAL A 322 -23.85 6.74 -21.78
N GLY A 323 -22.72 6.10 -22.12
CA GLY A 323 -22.42 4.73 -21.70
C GLY A 323 -22.41 3.60 -22.75
N ALA A 324 -22.32 3.87 -24.06
CA ALA A 324 -22.09 2.81 -25.04
C ALA A 324 -20.60 2.74 -25.44
N PRO A 325 -19.99 1.53 -25.51
CA PRO A 325 -18.65 1.38 -26.07
C PRO A 325 -18.63 1.88 -27.52
N PRO A 326 -17.51 2.45 -28.01
CA PRO A 326 -17.44 2.95 -29.37
C PRO A 326 -17.74 1.82 -30.36
N PRO A 327 -18.53 2.06 -31.42
CA PRO A 327 -18.77 1.05 -32.45
C PRO A 327 -17.43 0.65 -33.08
N LYS A 328 -17.22 -0.65 -33.30
CA LYS A 328 -16.06 -1.18 -34.02
C LYS A 328 -15.97 -0.49 -35.38
N ARG A 329 -14.99 0.42 -35.53
CA ARG A 329 -14.68 1.07 -36.81
C ARG A 329 -13.99 0.05 -37.73
N ASP A 330 -14.34 0.06 -39.00
CA ASP A 330 -13.65 -0.73 -40.01
C ASP A 330 -12.16 -0.33 -40.07
N ALA A 331 -11.27 -1.31 -40.18
CA ALA A 331 -9.82 -1.17 -40.00
C ALA A 331 -9.12 -0.25 -41.03
N GLU A 332 -9.80 0.17 -42.09
CA GLU A 332 -9.21 0.95 -43.18
C GLU A 332 -9.25 2.48 -42.95
N ASP A 333 -9.97 2.98 -41.94
CA ASP A 333 -10.11 4.42 -41.64
C ASP A 333 -9.74 4.76 -40.17
N ALA A 334 -8.90 3.92 -39.56
CA ALA A 334 -8.58 3.94 -38.14
C ALA A 334 -7.70 5.15 -37.76
N ARG A 335 -8.32 6.31 -37.56
CA ARG A 335 -7.70 7.43 -36.88
C ARG A 335 -7.73 7.23 -35.36
N TYR A 336 -6.59 7.36 -34.70
CA TYR A 336 -6.42 7.18 -33.26
C TYR A 336 -6.30 8.51 -32.51
N GLY A 337 -7.17 8.72 -31.52
CA GLY A 337 -7.09 9.82 -30.56
C GLY A 337 -6.65 9.34 -29.17
N PRO A 338 -6.66 10.25 -28.16
CA PRO A 338 -6.27 9.92 -26.79
C PRO A 338 -7.00 8.70 -26.20
N ALA A 339 -8.30 8.56 -26.47
CA ALA A 339 -9.09 7.42 -25.98
C ALA A 339 -8.59 6.06 -26.52
N ASP A 340 -8.04 6.01 -27.72
CA ASP A 340 -7.50 4.77 -28.30
C ASP A 340 -6.18 4.35 -27.62
N TYR A 341 -5.43 5.31 -27.07
CA TYR A 341 -4.15 5.06 -26.38
C TYR A 341 -4.30 4.90 -24.87
N LEU A 342 -5.28 5.59 -24.26
CA LEU A 342 -5.41 5.73 -22.81
C LEU A 342 -6.68 5.06 -22.25
N GLY A 343 -7.59 4.60 -23.12
CA GLY A 343 -8.91 4.07 -22.76
C GLY A 343 -10.00 5.15 -22.60
N TRP A 344 -9.60 6.40 -22.35
CA TRP A 344 -10.49 7.56 -22.21
C TRP A 344 -9.83 8.82 -22.78
N ASP A 345 -10.63 9.86 -23.03
CA ASP A 345 -10.14 11.14 -23.56
C ASP A 345 -10.00 12.18 -22.43
N PRO A 346 -8.75 12.53 -22.02
CA PRO A 346 -8.51 13.51 -20.97
C PRO A 346 -8.95 14.93 -21.32
N LEU A 347 -9.16 15.24 -22.60
CA LEU A 347 -9.65 16.54 -23.05
C LEU A 347 -11.18 16.64 -22.94
N ALA A 348 -11.89 15.50 -23.00
CA ALA A 348 -13.36 15.45 -22.97
C ALA A 348 -13.96 15.42 -21.54
N GLY A 349 -13.26 14.82 -20.57
CA GLY A 349 -13.76 14.64 -19.20
C GLY A 349 -12.76 13.87 -18.36
N GLY A 350 -13.07 13.57 -17.10
CA GLY A 350 -12.24 12.74 -16.21
C GLY A 350 -12.35 11.25 -16.50
N PRO A 351 -11.50 10.40 -15.88
CA PRO A 351 -11.53 8.95 -16.12
C PRO A 351 -12.88 8.36 -15.68
N PRO A 352 -13.50 7.50 -16.50
CA PRO A 352 -14.79 6.88 -16.16
C PRO A 352 -14.62 5.86 -15.03
N GLU A 353 -15.68 5.58 -14.25
CA GLU A 353 -15.64 4.59 -13.15
C GLU A 353 -15.24 3.19 -13.63
N ALA A 354 -15.59 2.85 -14.87
CA ALA A 354 -15.23 1.60 -15.53
C ALA A 354 -14.75 1.92 -16.96
N CYS A 355 -13.55 1.45 -17.30
CA CYS A 355 -12.93 1.66 -18.61
C CYS A 355 -12.30 0.37 -19.13
N GLU A 356 -12.46 0.06 -20.41
CA GLU A 356 -11.66 -1.00 -21.02
C GLU A 356 -10.19 -0.55 -21.07
N ASP A 357 -9.29 -1.36 -20.53
CA ASP A 357 -7.85 -1.15 -20.63
C ASP A 357 -7.39 -1.43 -22.07
N VAL A 358 -6.53 -0.56 -22.58
CA VAL A 358 -6.07 -0.65 -23.98
C VAL A 358 -5.18 -1.87 -24.21
N LEU A 359 -4.42 -2.31 -23.19
CA LEU A 359 -3.52 -3.45 -23.32
C LEU A 359 -4.28 -4.77 -23.21
N SER A 360 -5.10 -4.94 -22.16
CA SER A 360 -5.73 -6.21 -21.83
C SER A 360 -7.13 -6.35 -22.43
N GLY A 361 -7.79 -5.25 -22.77
CA GLY A 361 -9.22 -5.21 -23.12
C GLY A 361 -10.13 -5.50 -21.92
N GLU A 362 -9.59 -5.63 -20.71
CA GLU A 362 -10.36 -5.88 -19.51
C GLU A 362 -10.94 -4.57 -18.96
N VAL A 363 -12.12 -4.67 -18.34
CA VAL A 363 -12.70 -3.52 -17.64
C VAL A 363 -11.90 -3.27 -16.38
N THR A 364 -11.36 -2.07 -16.25
CA THR A 364 -10.53 -1.62 -15.13
C THR A 364 -11.20 -0.48 -14.36
N SER A 365 -10.81 -0.35 -13.09
CA SER A 365 -11.22 0.76 -12.23
C SER A 365 -10.68 2.09 -12.76
N LYS A 366 -11.34 3.21 -12.44
CA LYS A 366 -10.82 4.55 -12.74
C LYS A 366 -9.40 4.80 -12.21
N PHE A 367 -9.02 4.14 -11.12
CA PHE A 367 -7.69 4.27 -10.52
C PHE A 367 -6.63 3.64 -11.42
N ARG A 368 -6.90 2.43 -11.92
CA ARG A 368 -6.04 1.75 -12.89
C ARG A 368 -5.96 2.51 -14.21
N SER A 369 -7.09 2.99 -14.74
CA SER A 369 -7.10 3.75 -16.00
C SER A 369 -6.33 5.06 -15.88
N MET A 370 -6.47 5.79 -14.76
CA MET A 370 -5.67 7.00 -14.48
C MET A 370 -4.18 6.66 -14.34
N CYS A 371 -3.85 5.58 -13.62
CA CYS A 371 -2.48 5.12 -13.44
C CYS A 371 -1.80 4.85 -14.79
N ASN A 372 -2.44 4.05 -15.64
CA ASN A 372 -1.93 3.71 -16.98
C ASN A 372 -1.82 4.96 -17.87
N ALA A 373 -2.80 5.87 -17.82
CA ALA A 373 -2.76 7.11 -18.58
C ALA A 373 -1.57 8.02 -18.19
N LEU A 374 -1.25 8.13 -16.89
CA LEU A 374 -0.07 8.87 -16.42
C LEU A 374 1.23 8.25 -16.94
N ILE A 375 1.33 6.91 -16.94
CA ILE A 375 2.51 6.19 -17.42
C ILE A 375 2.71 6.42 -18.93
N TYR A 376 1.66 6.23 -19.74
CA TYR A 376 1.78 6.33 -21.19
C TYR A 376 2.03 7.76 -21.66
N THR A 377 1.33 8.74 -21.09
CA THR A 377 1.58 10.15 -21.41
C THR A 377 2.95 10.62 -20.94
N PHE A 378 3.47 10.09 -19.82
CA PHE A 378 4.86 10.32 -19.42
C PHE A 378 5.82 9.82 -20.51
N TYR A 379 5.71 8.57 -20.97
CA TYR A 379 6.61 8.04 -21.99
C TYR A 379 6.49 8.79 -23.33
N ALA A 380 5.26 9.06 -23.76
CA ALA A 380 4.98 9.81 -24.99
C ALA A 380 5.63 11.19 -24.95
N GLU A 381 5.46 11.95 -23.87
CA GLU A 381 6.04 13.28 -23.72
C GLU A 381 7.57 13.24 -23.61
N ARG A 382 8.14 12.27 -22.89
CA ARG A 382 9.60 12.12 -22.75
C ARG A 382 10.28 11.80 -24.07
N VAL A 383 9.62 11.03 -24.94
CA VAL A 383 10.10 10.76 -26.30
C VAL A 383 9.70 11.88 -27.26
N GLY A 384 8.70 12.71 -26.94
CA GLY A 384 8.21 13.76 -27.84
C GLY A 384 7.36 13.20 -28.99
N VAL A 385 6.55 12.17 -28.70
CA VAL A 385 5.51 11.66 -29.60
C VAL A 385 4.16 12.20 -29.14
N ASP A 386 3.45 12.87 -30.04
CA ASP A 386 2.14 13.45 -29.73
C ASP A 386 1.03 12.41 -29.94
N VAL A 387 0.41 11.97 -28.84
CA VAL A 387 -0.72 11.03 -28.83
C VAL A 387 -2.08 11.75 -28.75
N GLY A 388 -2.10 13.06 -28.99
CA GLY A 388 -3.29 13.92 -28.98
C GLY A 388 -3.60 14.57 -27.62
N CYS A 389 -2.79 14.29 -26.59
CA CYS A 389 -2.83 14.96 -25.29
C CYS A 389 -1.47 14.88 -24.59
N GLY A 390 -1.22 15.78 -23.65
CA GLY A 390 0.00 15.81 -22.83
C GLY A 390 -0.19 15.23 -21.44
N TYR A 391 0.93 15.02 -20.72
CA TYR A 391 0.88 14.51 -19.33
C TYR A 391 0.07 15.42 -18.40
N ALA A 392 0.14 16.74 -18.60
CA ALA A 392 -0.62 17.73 -17.84
C ALA A 392 -2.15 17.57 -18.00
N ASP A 393 -2.62 17.17 -19.19
CA ASP A 393 -4.04 16.99 -19.49
C ASP A 393 -4.65 15.81 -18.73
N VAL A 394 -3.83 14.79 -18.45
CA VAL A 394 -4.18 13.67 -17.57
C VAL A 394 -4.05 14.10 -16.11
N LEU A 395 -2.88 14.60 -15.70
CA LEU A 395 -2.55 14.91 -14.30
C LEU A 395 -3.58 15.81 -13.62
N ARG A 396 -4.15 16.79 -14.33
CA ARG A 396 -5.15 17.73 -13.79
C ARG A 396 -6.36 17.05 -13.15
N TRP A 397 -6.69 15.82 -13.58
CA TRP A 397 -7.84 15.07 -13.07
C TRP A 397 -7.59 14.40 -11.72
N LEU A 398 -6.34 14.36 -11.25
CA LEU A 398 -5.97 13.74 -9.98
C LEU A 398 -6.65 14.42 -8.77
N ASP A 399 -6.90 15.72 -8.85
CA ASP A 399 -7.57 16.48 -7.78
C ASP A 399 -8.97 15.93 -7.47
N GLY A 400 -9.71 15.52 -8.50
CA GLY A 400 -11.04 14.89 -8.37
C GLY A 400 -11.01 13.47 -7.80
N MET A 401 -9.82 12.86 -7.66
CA MET A 401 -9.63 11.54 -7.08
C MET A 401 -9.15 11.59 -5.63
N ARG A 402 -8.88 12.80 -5.12
CA ARG A 402 -8.51 13.06 -3.72
C ARG A 402 -9.74 13.46 -2.90
N PRO A 403 -9.76 13.20 -1.58
CA PRO A 403 -8.78 12.43 -0.82
C PRO A 403 -8.89 10.93 -1.10
N TYR A 404 -7.77 10.22 -0.97
CA TYR A 404 -7.70 8.76 -1.10
C TYR A 404 -8.38 8.06 0.07
N LYS A 405 -8.92 6.87 -0.19
CA LYS A 405 -9.70 6.08 0.76
C LYS A 405 -8.90 4.95 1.38
N GLY A 406 -9.18 4.63 2.65
CA GLY A 406 -8.63 3.44 3.29
C GLY A 406 -9.27 2.15 2.77
N PRO A 407 -8.71 0.98 3.08
CA PRO A 407 -9.23 -0.31 2.62
C PRO A 407 -10.64 -0.64 3.15
N PHE A 408 -11.10 0.06 4.19
CA PHE A 408 -12.44 -0.12 4.77
C PHE A 408 -13.48 0.87 4.23
N ASP A 409 -13.03 1.89 3.49
CA ASP A 409 -13.88 2.94 2.89
C ASP A 409 -14.10 2.70 1.39
N MET A 410 -13.53 1.60 0.88
CA MET A 410 -13.66 1.10 -0.50
C MET A 410 -14.60 -0.09 -0.51
N ASP A 411 -15.44 -0.17 -1.54
CA ASP A 411 -16.41 -1.27 -1.68
C ASP A 411 -15.72 -2.58 -2.10
N GLU A 412 -14.70 -2.47 -2.95
CA GLU A 412 -13.92 -3.59 -3.48
C GLU A 412 -12.44 -3.47 -3.08
N TRP A 413 -11.80 -4.60 -2.79
CA TRP A 413 -10.40 -4.64 -2.37
C TRP A 413 -9.48 -4.33 -3.56
N GLU A 414 -9.85 -4.79 -4.73
CA GLU A 414 -9.17 -4.60 -6.00
C GLU A 414 -9.07 -3.10 -6.35
N ASP A 415 -10.15 -2.34 -6.17
CA ASP A 415 -10.14 -0.89 -6.34
C ASP A 415 -9.21 -0.18 -5.34
N TYR A 416 -9.16 -0.66 -4.10
CA TYR A 416 -8.20 -0.15 -3.11
C TYR A 416 -6.75 -0.41 -3.56
N VAL A 417 -6.46 -1.61 -4.08
CA VAL A 417 -5.14 -1.96 -4.62
C VAL A 417 -4.80 -1.09 -5.83
N ASP A 418 -5.73 -0.88 -6.75
CA ASP A 418 -5.55 0.01 -7.90
C ASP A 418 -5.30 1.46 -7.46
N GLN A 419 -5.99 1.94 -6.43
CA GLN A 419 -5.72 3.25 -5.83
C GLN A 419 -4.29 3.32 -5.25
N CYS A 420 -3.82 2.24 -4.60
CA CYS A 420 -2.45 2.16 -4.09
C CYS A 420 -1.43 2.32 -5.23
N TYR A 421 -1.65 1.62 -6.35
CA TYR A 421 -0.81 1.74 -7.55
C TYR A 421 -0.88 3.12 -8.20
N LEU A 422 -2.06 3.74 -8.27
CA LEU A 422 -2.18 5.12 -8.75
C LEU A 422 -1.31 6.06 -7.91
N VAL A 423 -1.40 5.97 -6.58
CA VAL A 423 -0.64 6.84 -5.67
C VAL A 423 0.86 6.70 -5.88
N THR A 424 1.37 5.49 -5.99
CA THR A 424 2.81 5.25 -6.23
C THR A 424 3.23 5.74 -7.61
N HIS A 425 2.41 5.56 -8.64
CA HIS A 425 2.74 5.96 -10.01
C HIS A 425 2.62 7.47 -10.27
N VAL A 426 1.81 8.20 -9.50
CA VAL A 426 1.89 9.67 -9.45
C VAL A 426 3.28 10.09 -8.98
N VAL A 427 3.80 9.48 -7.91
CA VAL A 427 5.14 9.75 -7.40
C VAL A 427 6.20 9.37 -8.43
N PHE A 428 6.11 8.18 -9.04
CA PHE A 428 7.11 7.70 -9.99
C PHE A 428 7.16 8.48 -11.30
N THR A 429 6.01 8.84 -11.87
CA THR A 429 6.01 9.63 -13.11
C THR A 429 6.51 11.05 -12.86
N LEU A 430 6.19 11.67 -11.72
CA LEU A 430 6.69 13.00 -11.36
C LEU A 430 8.16 13.00 -10.93
N ASN A 431 8.66 11.94 -10.31
CA ASN A 431 10.06 11.86 -9.87
C ASN A 431 11.00 11.25 -10.92
N ASN A 432 10.49 10.97 -12.12
CA ASN A 432 11.21 10.35 -13.22
C ASN A 432 11.79 8.97 -12.80
N TRP A 433 10.90 8.10 -12.32
CA TRP A 433 11.13 6.70 -11.94
C TRP A 433 12.25 6.51 -10.91
N GLY A 434 12.25 7.36 -9.88
CA GLY A 434 13.16 7.30 -8.73
C GLY A 434 14.43 8.13 -8.87
N GLU A 435 14.67 8.79 -10.00
CA GLU A 435 15.90 9.59 -10.19
C GLU A 435 15.92 10.90 -9.41
N LEU A 436 14.76 11.49 -9.18
CA LEU A 436 14.62 12.79 -8.53
C LEU A 436 13.99 12.61 -7.15
N ALA A 437 14.46 13.39 -6.18
CA ALA A 437 13.74 13.53 -4.91
C ALA A 437 12.53 14.44 -5.12
N LEU A 438 11.45 14.22 -4.37
CA LEU A 438 10.29 15.10 -4.32
C LEU A 438 10.17 15.69 -2.91
N GLU A 439 9.73 16.94 -2.83
CA GLU A 439 9.36 17.55 -1.56
C GLU A 439 7.96 17.04 -1.16
N PRO A 440 7.75 16.61 0.10
CA PRO A 440 6.44 16.16 0.58
C PRO A 440 5.30 17.16 0.34
N GLU A 441 5.62 18.46 0.41
CA GLU A 441 4.66 19.55 0.20
C GLU A 441 4.13 19.63 -1.23
N LEU A 442 4.83 19.05 -2.21
CA LEU A 442 4.37 19.00 -3.60
C LEU A 442 3.21 18.00 -3.78
N LEU A 443 3.20 16.94 -2.96
CA LEU A 443 2.28 15.80 -3.05
C LEU A 443 1.85 15.36 -1.64
N PRO A 444 1.19 16.23 -0.86
CA PRO A 444 0.91 15.98 0.55
C PRO A 444 -0.06 14.80 0.75
N HIS A 445 -1.00 14.62 -0.18
CA HIS A 445 -1.96 13.52 -0.16
C HIS A 445 -1.29 12.16 -0.39
N GLU A 446 -0.42 12.07 -1.40
CA GLU A 446 0.31 10.84 -1.72
C GLU A 446 1.30 10.49 -0.62
N TYR A 447 2.05 11.48 -0.12
CA TYR A 447 3.00 11.27 0.99
C TYR A 447 2.31 10.75 2.24
N SER A 448 1.16 11.35 2.62
CA SER A 448 0.40 10.91 3.79
C SER A 448 -0.18 9.51 3.60
N PHE A 449 -0.75 9.25 2.42
CA PHE A 449 -1.34 7.95 2.10
C PHE A 449 -0.32 6.81 2.21
N VAL A 450 0.86 6.96 1.60
CA VAL A 450 1.93 5.95 1.63
C VAL A 450 2.38 5.65 3.07
N ARG A 451 2.52 6.69 3.91
CA ARG A 451 2.93 6.51 5.32
C ARG A 451 1.92 5.72 6.14
N GLU A 452 0.64 5.97 5.92
CA GLU A 452 -0.46 5.32 6.64
C GLU A 452 -0.66 3.86 6.19
N HIS A 453 -0.51 3.61 4.88
CA HIS A 453 -0.90 2.34 4.27
C HIS A 453 0.23 1.32 4.12
N LEU A 454 1.50 1.68 4.36
CA LEU A 454 2.61 0.70 4.36
C LEU A 454 2.35 -0.48 5.31
N SER A 455 1.78 -0.22 6.48
CA SER A 455 1.44 -1.27 7.44
C SER A 455 0.35 -2.23 6.95
N VAL A 456 -0.55 -1.77 6.09
CA VAL A 456 -1.59 -2.59 5.44
C VAL A 456 -0.91 -3.54 4.46
N ALA A 457 -0.08 -3.02 3.56
CA ALA A 457 0.64 -3.83 2.56
C ALA A 457 1.50 -4.94 3.21
N ILE A 458 2.22 -4.62 4.29
CA ILE A 458 3.02 -5.61 5.03
C ILE A 458 2.15 -6.71 5.64
N ARG A 459 0.98 -6.38 6.20
CA ARG A 459 0.06 -7.38 6.77
C ARG A 459 -0.52 -8.30 5.70
N GLN A 460 -0.78 -7.77 4.52
CA GLN A 460 -1.21 -8.55 3.36
C GLN A 460 -0.08 -9.33 2.70
N ARG A 461 1.17 -9.14 3.17
CA ARG A 461 2.39 -9.72 2.58
C ARG A 461 2.57 -9.35 1.10
N ASP A 462 2.03 -8.20 0.70
CA ASP A 462 2.11 -7.69 -0.66
C ASP A 462 3.51 -7.10 -0.90
N VAL A 463 4.36 -7.85 -1.60
CA VAL A 463 5.73 -7.40 -1.85
C VAL A 463 5.76 -6.19 -2.78
N HIS A 464 4.87 -6.13 -3.77
CA HIS A 464 4.83 -5.05 -4.74
C HIS A 464 4.58 -3.71 -4.06
N LEU A 465 3.47 -3.62 -3.31
CA LEU A 465 3.12 -2.40 -2.62
C LEU A 465 4.12 -2.04 -1.52
N VAL A 466 4.68 -3.02 -0.81
CA VAL A 466 5.73 -2.72 0.19
C VAL A 466 6.97 -2.13 -0.47
N GLY A 467 7.42 -2.69 -1.59
CA GLY A 467 8.55 -2.17 -2.36
C GLY A 467 8.29 -0.73 -2.81
N GLU A 468 7.17 -0.50 -3.48
CA GLU A 468 6.83 0.82 -4.01
C GLU A 468 6.61 1.87 -2.93
N TYR A 469 5.99 1.52 -1.80
CA TYR A 469 5.82 2.43 -0.68
C TYR A 469 7.14 2.80 -0.01
N VAL A 470 8.04 1.84 0.21
CA VAL A 470 9.37 2.16 0.73
C VAL A 470 10.11 3.08 -0.23
N GLU A 471 10.01 2.83 -1.52
CA GLU A 471 10.61 3.68 -2.55
C GLU A 471 10.03 5.10 -2.52
N CYS A 472 8.71 5.24 -2.51
CA CYS A 472 8.02 6.53 -2.42
C CYS A 472 8.45 7.32 -1.16
N LEU A 473 8.49 6.68 0.01
CA LEU A 473 8.94 7.34 1.25
C LEU A 473 10.35 7.92 1.10
N ARG A 474 11.25 7.18 0.44
CA ARG A 474 12.63 7.63 0.21
C ARG A 474 12.70 8.74 -0.82
N CYS A 475 11.85 8.70 -1.85
CA CYS A 475 11.68 9.81 -2.81
C CYS A 475 11.27 11.10 -2.10
N PHE A 476 10.42 11.00 -1.07
CA PHE A 476 10.05 12.10 -0.17
C PHE A 476 11.11 12.42 0.91
N GLY A 477 12.31 11.86 0.80
CA GLY A 477 13.44 12.18 1.67
C GLY A 477 13.53 11.38 2.95
N ALA A 478 12.69 10.37 3.17
CA ALA A 478 12.85 9.44 4.30
C ALA A 478 14.21 8.74 4.22
N THR A 479 14.93 8.73 5.33
CA THR A 479 16.25 8.12 5.42
C THR A 479 16.15 6.68 5.94
N ASP A 480 17.27 5.96 5.94
CA ASP A 480 17.39 4.65 6.59
C ASP A 480 17.11 4.68 8.11
N ALA A 481 17.05 5.86 8.73
CA ALA A 481 16.62 6.03 10.11
C ALA A 481 15.10 6.07 10.27
N ASP A 482 14.33 6.25 9.20
CA ASP A 482 12.86 6.27 9.28
C ASP A 482 12.35 4.86 9.66
N PRO A 483 11.59 4.76 10.77
CA PRO A 483 10.77 3.61 11.15
C PRO A 483 10.16 2.76 10.05
N LEU A 484 9.44 3.41 9.13
CA LEU A 484 8.64 2.77 8.10
C LEU A 484 9.55 2.19 7.03
N VAL A 485 10.61 2.93 6.66
CA VAL A 485 11.65 2.45 5.74
C VAL A 485 12.35 1.20 6.32
N GLN A 486 12.74 1.23 7.60
CA GLN A 486 13.35 0.05 8.24
C GLN A 486 12.41 -1.16 8.31
N LEU A 487 11.13 -0.92 8.61
CA LEU A 487 10.11 -1.97 8.67
C LEU A 487 9.92 -2.62 7.28
N GLY A 488 9.76 -1.83 6.22
CA GLY A 488 9.63 -2.35 4.86
C GLY A 488 10.89 -3.09 4.39
N ILE A 489 12.09 -2.53 4.61
CA ILE A 489 13.36 -3.20 4.30
C ILE A 489 13.48 -4.53 5.07
N ALA A 490 13.08 -4.57 6.34
CA ALA A 490 13.13 -5.80 7.14
C ALA A 490 12.18 -6.87 6.62
N PHE A 491 10.99 -6.47 6.17
CA PHE A 491 10.04 -7.35 5.50
C PHE A 491 10.65 -7.91 4.20
N LEU A 492 11.08 -7.04 3.27
CA LEU A 492 11.64 -7.43 1.97
C LEU A 492 12.84 -8.37 2.12
N LEU A 493 13.78 -8.08 3.04
CA LEU A 493 14.92 -8.98 3.28
C LEU A 493 14.51 -10.36 3.83
N GLY A 494 13.38 -10.44 4.53
CA GLY A 494 12.89 -11.70 5.09
C GLY A 494 12.02 -12.51 4.13
N THR A 495 11.51 -11.89 3.08
CA THR A 495 10.63 -12.54 2.09
C THR A 495 11.33 -12.90 0.79
N GLN A 496 12.62 -12.58 0.62
CA GLN A 496 13.38 -13.03 -0.55
C GLN A 496 13.46 -14.56 -0.57
N GLY A 497 13.09 -15.16 -1.71
CA GLY A 497 13.16 -16.60 -1.93
C GLY A 497 14.60 -17.10 -1.81
N SER A 498 14.82 -18.11 -0.96
CA SER A 498 16.17 -18.60 -0.69
C SER A 498 16.79 -19.46 -1.81
N GLU A 499 15.95 -20.00 -2.70
CA GLU A 499 16.36 -20.85 -3.81
C GLU A 499 16.50 -20.06 -5.11
N THR A 500 15.59 -19.14 -5.39
CA THR A 500 15.52 -18.41 -6.65
C THR A 500 16.08 -16.99 -6.57
N ASP A 501 16.31 -16.49 -5.35
CA ASP A 501 16.71 -15.11 -5.07
C ASP A 501 15.72 -14.03 -5.57
N ARG A 502 14.49 -14.43 -5.92
CA ARG A 502 13.39 -13.57 -6.36
C ARG A 502 12.44 -13.26 -5.21
N TRP A 503 11.54 -12.31 -5.45
CA TRP A 503 10.36 -12.11 -4.62
C TRP A 503 9.11 -12.54 -5.37
N ASP A 504 8.11 -12.94 -4.57
CA ASP A 504 6.76 -13.30 -5.01
C ASP A 504 6.76 -14.16 -6.28
N GLU A 505 7.07 -15.46 -6.10
CA GLU A 505 7.09 -16.44 -7.17
C GLU A 505 5.66 -16.79 -7.60
N ALA A 506 5.01 -15.81 -8.23
CA ALA A 506 3.71 -15.95 -8.86
C ALA A 506 3.75 -16.91 -10.05
N GLU A 507 2.58 -17.31 -10.53
CA GLU A 507 2.45 -18.24 -11.67
C GLU A 507 3.00 -17.65 -12.97
N ASP A 508 2.90 -16.32 -13.16
CA ASP A 508 3.41 -15.65 -14.35
C ASP A 508 4.77 -14.97 -14.10
N ALA A 509 5.60 -14.98 -15.15
CA ALA A 509 6.96 -14.47 -15.09
C ALA A 509 7.04 -12.95 -14.92
N TYR A 510 6.02 -12.22 -15.35
CA TYR A 510 5.99 -10.75 -15.27
C TYR A 510 5.75 -10.30 -13.83
N THR A 511 4.78 -10.89 -13.13
CA THR A 511 4.51 -10.60 -11.72
C THR A 511 5.73 -10.89 -10.85
N SER A 512 6.41 -12.03 -11.06
CA SER A 512 7.64 -12.36 -10.33
C SER A 512 8.81 -11.40 -10.66
N TYR A 513 8.94 -11.00 -11.93
CA TYR A 513 9.89 -9.96 -12.34
C TYR A 513 9.60 -8.65 -11.62
N HIS A 514 8.35 -8.18 -11.65
CA HIS A 514 7.95 -6.89 -11.12
C HIS A 514 8.15 -6.85 -9.60
N ALA A 515 7.73 -7.89 -8.87
CA ALA A 515 7.97 -8.03 -7.43
C ALA A 515 9.46 -7.92 -7.08
N THR A 516 10.29 -8.63 -7.85
CA THR A 516 11.74 -8.66 -7.64
C THR A 516 12.36 -7.29 -7.93
N MET A 517 11.88 -6.60 -8.97
CA MET A 517 12.32 -5.28 -9.38
C MET A 517 12.02 -4.22 -8.32
N VAL A 518 10.76 -4.09 -7.87
CA VAL A 518 10.38 -3.08 -6.86
C VAL A 518 11.00 -3.38 -5.49
N ALA A 519 11.13 -4.65 -5.11
CA ALA A 519 11.85 -5.03 -3.90
C ALA A 519 13.34 -4.65 -3.97
N ALA A 520 14.00 -4.87 -5.12
CA ALA A 520 15.40 -4.51 -5.30
C ALA A 520 15.61 -2.99 -5.24
N GLN A 521 14.75 -2.20 -5.90
CA GLN A 521 14.79 -0.74 -5.87
C GLN A 521 14.64 -0.19 -4.44
N ALA A 522 13.64 -0.67 -3.70
CA ALA A 522 13.42 -0.28 -2.31
C ALA A 522 14.64 -0.55 -1.40
N LEU A 523 15.43 -1.58 -1.70
CA LEU A 523 16.61 -1.99 -0.94
C LEU A 523 17.90 -1.22 -1.30
N LEU A 524 17.91 -0.37 -2.33
CA LEU A 524 19.11 0.33 -2.81
C LEU A 524 19.73 1.27 -1.78
N ALA A 525 21.02 1.57 -1.90
CA ALA A 525 21.59 2.80 -1.35
C ALA A 525 21.27 3.94 -2.33
N HIS A 526 20.25 4.75 -2.04
CA HIS A 526 19.73 5.75 -2.98
C HIS A 526 20.59 7.01 -3.04
N ASN A 527 20.87 7.44 -4.26
CA ASN A 527 21.60 8.64 -4.60
C ASN A 527 20.86 9.40 -5.70
N PHE A 528 19.84 10.16 -5.28
CA PHE A 528 19.03 11.00 -6.17
C PHE A 528 19.90 12.00 -6.95
N ARG A 529 19.53 12.24 -8.20
CA ARG A 529 20.26 13.09 -9.15
C ARG A 529 19.81 14.54 -9.15
N GLY A 530 18.78 14.86 -8.37
CA GLY A 530 18.20 16.20 -8.29
C GLY A 530 16.86 16.19 -7.59
N PHE A 531 16.05 17.18 -7.91
CA PHE A 531 14.70 17.39 -7.38
C PHE A 531 13.70 17.47 -8.53
N GLY A 532 12.52 16.90 -8.32
CA GLY A 532 11.43 16.91 -9.30
C GLY A 532 10.53 18.15 -9.19
N PRO A 533 9.49 18.24 -10.05
CA PRO A 533 9.05 17.21 -10.99
C PRO A 533 9.96 17.09 -12.23
N GLY A 534 10.00 15.88 -12.83
CA GLY A 534 10.82 15.56 -14.01
C GLY A 534 10.24 16.03 -15.35
N LEU A 535 8.96 16.41 -15.36
CA LEU A 535 8.25 16.97 -16.51
C LEU A 535 7.88 18.44 -16.25
N ALA A 536 8.31 19.34 -17.13
CA ALA A 536 8.01 20.77 -17.00
C ALA A 536 6.52 21.08 -17.21
N SER A 537 5.83 20.28 -18.03
CA SER A 537 4.38 20.38 -18.28
C SER A 537 3.55 20.18 -17.02
N ALA A 538 4.05 19.46 -16.02
CA ALA A 538 3.35 19.24 -14.76
C ALA A 538 3.35 20.49 -13.85
N LEU A 539 4.31 21.41 -14.02
CA LEU A 539 4.50 22.55 -13.12
C LEU A 539 3.26 23.46 -12.98
N PRO A 540 2.54 23.84 -14.07
CA PRO A 540 1.33 24.65 -13.94
C PRO A 540 0.23 23.95 -13.15
N VAL A 541 0.07 22.63 -13.33
CA VAL A 541 -0.94 21.83 -12.61
C VAL A 541 -0.59 21.80 -11.12
N LEU A 542 0.66 21.46 -10.78
CA LEU A 542 1.13 21.39 -9.40
C LEU A 542 1.06 22.76 -8.68
N ALA A 543 1.42 23.84 -9.38
CA ALA A 543 1.31 25.19 -8.84
C ALA A 543 -0.14 25.59 -8.55
N SER A 544 -1.09 25.10 -9.36
CA SER A 544 -2.52 25.35 -9.13
C SER A 544 -3.01 24.65 -7.86
N TRP A 545 -2.54 23.42 -7.58
CA TRP A 545 -2.90 22.68 -6.37
C TRP A 545 -2.36 23.34 -5.11
N LEU A 546 -1.08 23.73 -5.11
CA LEU A 546 -0.46 24.43 -3.97
C LEU A 546 -1.22 25.70 -3.59
N LYS A 547 -1.68 26.46 -4.59
CA LYS A 547 -2.48 27.66 -4.34
C LYS A 547 -3.84 27.32 -3.72
N THR A 548 -4.52 26.29 -4.23
CA THR A 548 -5.80 25.84 -3.68
C THR A 548 -5.66 25.38 -2.22
N ASP A 549 -4.60 24.63 -1.91
CA ASP A 549 -4.31 24.16 -0.56
C ASP A 549 -3.99 25.31 0.40
N ASP A 550 -3.17 26.28 -0.03
CA ASP A 550 -2.88 27.49 0.73
C ASP A 550 -4.15 28.30 1.01
N ASP A 551 -5.04 28.46 0.02
CA ASP A 551 -6.30 29.16 0.16
C ASP A 551 -7.23 28.43 1.16
N LEU A 552 -7.28 27.09 1.13
CA LEU A 552 -8.03 26.27 2.07
C LEU A 552 -7.46 26.39 3.50
N LEU A 553 -6.15 26.30 3.67
CA LEU A 553 -5.48 26.45 4.97
C LEU A 553 -5.73 27.84 5.56
N GLN A 554 -5.65 28.89 4.74
CA GLN A 554 -5.98 30.25 5.16
C GLN A 554 -7.46 30.39 5.53
N ALA A 555 -8.38 29.76 4.80
CA ALA A 555 -9.80 29.78 5.13
C ALA A 555 -10.08 29.11 6.49
N VAL A 556 -9.47 27.95 6.75
CA VAL A 556 -9.58 27.25 8.04
C VAL A 556 -9.01 28.10 9.18
N ALA A 557 -7.83 28.71 8.99
CA ALA A 557 -7.22 29.56 10.00
C ALA A 557 -8.07 30.82 10.31
N ARG A 558 -8.71 31.42 9.29
CA ARG A 558 -9.65 32.54 9.48
C ARG A 558 -10.92 32.10 10.22
N ALA A 559 -11.45 30.92 9.92
CA ALA A 559 -12.61 30.38 10.60
C ALA A 559 -12.32 30.07 12.09
N GLN A 560 -11.12 29.57 12.39
CA GLN A 560 -10.66 29.35 13.76
C GLN A 560 -10.50 30.65 14.54
N LYS A 561 -9.81 31.66 13.98
CA LYS A 561 -9.66 32.98 14.63
C LYS A 561 -10.99 33.66 14.90
N LYS A 562 -11.96 33.54 14.00
CA LYS A 562 -13.30 34.11 14.20
C LYS A 562 -14.03 33.46 15.37
N ASN A 563 -13.83 32.17 15.63
CA ASN A 563 -14.40 31.51 16.79
C ASN A 563 -13.71 31.94 18.09
N ASP A 564 -12.39 32.19 18.06
CA ASP A 564 -11.64 32.64 19.22
C ASP A 564 -11.96 34.10 19.61
N ASP A 565 -12.18 34.99 18.63
CA ASP A 565 -12.54 36.39 18.87
C ASP A 565 -14.01 36.58 19.34
N ASP A 566 -14.90 35.62 19.03
CA ASP A 566 -16.30 35.64 19.47
C ASP A 566 -16.51 35.04 20.89
N ASP A 567 -15.51 34.35 21.46
CA ASP A 567 -15.57 33.71 22.79
C ASP A 567 -15.14 34.64 23.96
N ASP A 568 -14.59 35.83 23.69
CA ASP A 568 -14.17 36.78 24.73
C ASP A 568 -15.31 37.65 25.29
N ASN A 569 -16.57 37.43 24.87
CA ASN A 569 -17.71 38.24 25.33
C ASN A 569 -18.97 37.46 25.76
N ASN A 570 -18.87 36.17 26.08
CA ASN A 570 -19.97 35.49 26.76
C ASN A 570 -19.51 34.36 27.69
N LEU A 571 -19.45 34.67 28.99
CA LEU A 571 -19.34 33.67 30.05
C LEU A 571 -20.56 32.74 30.02
N LEU A 572 -20.28 31.45 29.77
CA LEU A 572 -21.16 30.28 29.87
C LEU A 572 -22.20 30.10 28.75
N ALA A 573 -21.73 29.67 27.57
CA ALA A 573 -22.57 28.94 26.61
C ALA A 573 -22.40 27.42 26.82
N SER A 574 -23.52 26.69 26.87
CA SER A 574 -23.49 25.23 27.04
C SER A 574 -23.06 24.52 25.74
N PRO A 575 -22.58 23.27 25.80
CA PRO A 575 -22.18 22.50 24.61
C PRO A 575 -23.24 22.44 23.48
N ASP A 576 -24.52 22.63 23.81
CA ASP A 576 -25.62 22.67 22.84
C ASP A 576 -25.68 23.98 22.02
N GLU A 577 -25.13 25.09 22.52
CA GLU A 577 -25.10 26.36 21.79
C GLU A 577 -23.96 26.41 20.77
N VAL A 578 -22.82 25.78 21.09
CA VAL A 578 -21.69 25.60 20.16
C VAL A 578 -22.11 24.74 18.96
N ALA A 579 -22.86 23.66 19.20
CA ALA A 579 -23.40 22.80 18.13
C ALA A 579 -24.39 23.56 17.20
N ARG A 580 -25.18 24.49 17.75
CA ARG A 580 -26.13 25.30 16.98
C ARG A 580 -25.45 26.41 16.18
N ALA A 581 -24.36 26.98 16.68
CA ALA A 581 -23.56 27.98 15.96
C ALA A 581 -22.83 27.37 14.76
N GLN A 582 -22.24 26.19 14.93
CA GLN A 582 -21.59 25.43 13.84
C GLN A 582 -22.59 25.00 12.75
N ALA A 583 -23.83 24.65 13.13
CA ALA A 583 -24.89 24.36 12.16
C ALA A 583 -25.34 25.59 11.34
N ARG A 584 -25.29 26.80 11.93
CA ARG A 584 -25.64 28.05 11.24
C ARG A 584 -24.59 28.50 10.22
N ALA A 585 -23.30 28.25 10.49
CA ALA A 585 -22.22 28.55 9.55
C ALA A 585 -22.31 27.71 8.26
N LYS A 586 -22.66 26.41 8.37
CA LYS A 586 -22.88 25.52 7.22
C LYS A 586 -24.10 25.90 6.35
N ILE A 587 -25.11 26.56 6.92
CA ILE A 587 -26.29 27.03 6.16
C ILE A 587 -25.96 28.28 5.33
N ALA A 588 -25.03 29.13 5.80
CA ALA A 588 -24.61 30.34 5.07
C ALA A 588 -23.75 30.03 3.83
N GLU A 589 -22.98 28.94 3.87
CA GLU A 589 -22.17 28.43 2.76
C GLU A 589 -23.02 27.98 1.56
N ASN A 590 -24.17 27.34 1.81
CA ASN A 590 -25.09 26.90 0.74
C ASN A 590 -25.96 28.02 0.14
N ALA A 591 -26.00 29.20 0.77
CA ALA A 591 -26.82 30.32 0.31
C ALA A 591 -26.08 31.25 -0.68
N THR A 592 -24.76 31.15 -0.81
CA THR A 592 -23.94 32.09 -1.60
C THR A 592 -23.73 31.69 -3.07
N THR A 593 -24.14 30.48 -3.48
CA THR A 593 -23.98 29.95 -4.86
C THR A 593 -25.16 30.20 -5.81
N LYS A 594 -26.07 31.13 -5.52
CA LYS A 594 -27.10 31.56 -6.50
C LYS A 594 -27.17 33.08 -6.65
N LYS A 595 -26.51 33.62 -7.70
CA LYS A 595 -26.79 34.94 -8.28
C LYS A 595 -26.81 34.79 -9.82
N LYS A 596 -27.97 34.77 -10.49
CA LYS A 596 -28.86 35.86 -10.97
C LYS A 596 -28.46 36.39 -12.37
N LEU A 597 -29.18 35.96 -13.41
CA LEU A 597 -29.31 36.65 -14.70
C LEU A 597 -30.71 37.29 -14.84
N PRO A 598 -30.90 38.31 -15.70
CA PRO A 598 -31.98 39.30 -15.62
C PRO A 598 -33.27 38.89 -16.37
N PRO A 599 -34.38 39.64 -16.18
CA PRO A 599 -35.72 39.15 -16.52
C PRO A 599 -36.14 39.55 -17.94
N SER A 600 -36.91 38.69 -18.60
CA SER A 600 -37.80 39.07 -19.70
C SER A 600 -39.20 38.52 -19.46
N GLN A 601 -40.16 39.37 -19.77
CA GLN A 601 -41.61 39.22 -19.65
C GLN A 601 -42.11 38.28 -20.75
N ASP A 602 -43.11 37.43 -20.45
CA ASP A 602 -44.47 37.60 -20.97
C ASP A 602 -45.42 36.49 -20.56
N ALA A 603 -46.71 36.81 -20.65
CA ALA A 603 -47.80 36.21 -19.91
C ALA A 603 -48.66 35.19 -20.71
N LYS A 604 -49.58 34.55 -19.97
CA LYS A 604 -50.92 34.06 -20.39
C LYS A 604 -51.03 32.70 -21.13
N LYS A 605 -51.46 31.65 -20.41
CA LYS A 605 -52.85 31.13 -20.37
C LYS A 605 -52.91 29.69 -19.81
N ARG A 606 -53.82 29.50 -18.84
CA ARG A 606 -54.49 28.24 -18.42
C ARG A 606 -55.96 28.37 -18.90
N PRO A 607 -56.91 27.39 -18.86
CA PRO A 607 -57.05 26.24 -17.92
C PRO A 607 -57.73 24.96 -18.56
N PRO A 608 -58.54 24.09 -17.88
CA PRO A 608 -58.20 22.91 -17.03
C PRO A 608 -59.10 21.65 -17.37
N PRO A 609 -59.54 20.76 -16.43
CA PRO A 609 -58.88 19.80 -15.50
C PRO A 609 -59.49 18.37 -15.54
N LEU A 610 -58.97 17.43 -14.72
CA LEU A 610 -59.70 16.38 -13.96
C LEU A 610 -58.72 15.91 -12.84
N GLN A 611 -58.88 16.29 -11.56
CA GLN A 611 -59.63 15.62 -10.45
C GLN A 611 -59.13 14.17 -10.19
N GLU A 612 -58.76 13.69 -8.99
CA GLU A 612 -59.04 14.00 -7.57
C GLU A 612 -57.93 13.38 -6.68
N ALA A 613 -57.37 14.09 -5.68
CA ALA A 613 -57.62 13.98 -4.21
C ALA A 613 -56.78 12.86 -3.51
N VAL A 614 -56.14 12.97 -2.33
CA VAL A 614 -56.41 13.65 -1.04
C VAL A 614 -55.09 13.75 -0.21
N ALA A 615 -54.68 14.98 0.16
CA ALA A 615 -54.40 15.53 1.52
C ALA A 615 -53.84 14.61 2.66
N SER A 616 -52.99 15.01 3.63
CA SER A 616 -52.30 16.26 4.01
C SER A 616 -51.33 15.95 5.19
N LYS A 617 -50.39 16.89 5.44
CA LYS A 617 -49.58 17.14 6.64
C LYS A 617 -48.22 16.44 6.77
N ARG A 618 -47.14 17.21 6.56
CA ARG A 618 -45.82 16.99 7.16
C ARG A 618 -45.36 18.28 7.85
N THR A 619 -45.47 18.30 9.17
CA THR A 619 -44.77 19.21 10.06
C THR A 619 -43.28 18.86 10.05
N LYS A 620 -42.42 19.88 9.95
CA LYS A 620 -40.95 19.77 9.95
C LYS A 620 -40.44 19.41 11.35
N THR A 621 -39.79 18.26 11.47
CA THR A 621 -38.92 17.90 12.60
C THR A 621 -37.47 18.06 12.13
N LEU A 622 -36.63 18.68 12.96
CA LEU A 622 -35.22 18.96 12.69
C LEU A 622 -34.45 17.68 12.33
N GLU A 623 -33.70 17.77 11.24
CA GLU A 623 -32.88 16.70 10.68
C GLU A 623 -31.50 16.72 11.37
N GLN A 624 -31.29 15.74 12.24
CA GLN A 624 -29.97 15.34 12.73
C GLN A 624 -29.16 14.82 11.52
N GLN A 625 -27.83 15.02 11.52
CA GLN A 625 -26.95 14.20 10.69
C GLN A 625 -27.39 12.74 10.86
N PRO A 626 -27.57 11.96 9.78
CA PRO A 626 -27.98 10.58 9.94
C PRO A 626 -26.94 9.92 10.85
N PRO A 627 -27.36 9.24 11.94
CA PRO A 627 -26.46 8.35 12.64
C PRO A 627 -25.82 7.42 11.60
N PRO A 628 -24.59 6.91 11.83
CA PRO A 628 -24.04 5.85 10.99
C PRO A 628 -25.17 4.86 10.72
N PRO A 629 -25.42 4.48 9.45
CA PRO A 629 -26.62 3.74 9.08
C PRO A 629 -26.77 2.59 10.08
N PRO A 630 -27.95 2.47 10.72
CA PRO A 630 -28.14 1.52 11.80
C PRO A 630 -27.65 0.17 11.29
N LEU A 631 -26.69 -0.41 12.02
CA LEU A 631 -26.06 -1.66 11.64
C LEU A 631 -27.18 -2.65 11.33
N ASP A 632 -27.28 -3.08 10.07
CA ASP A 632 -28.37 -3.95 9.62
C ASP A 632 -28.14 -5.37 10.16
N LEU A 633 -28.47 -5.55 11.44
CA LEU A 633 -28.32 -6.82 12.15
C LEU A 633 -29.21 -7.90 11.54
N ALA A 634 -30.36 -7.54 10.98
CA ALA A 634 -31.26 -8.50 10.33
C ALA A 634 -30.66 -8.99 9.00
N GLY A 635 -30.14 -8.08 8.17
CA GLY A 635 -29.41 -8.43 6.95
C GLY A 635 -28.14 -9.22 7.23
N MET A 636 -27.36 -8.81 8.23
CA MET A 636 -26.19 -9.58 8.69
C MET A 636 -26.56 -10.97 9.17
N GLU A 637 -27.66 -11.12 9.93
CA GLU A 637 -28.13 -12.42 10.37
C GLU A 637 -28.55 -13.31 9.18
N SER A 638 -29.25 -12.75 8.19
CA SER A 638 -29.65 -13.45 6.97
C SER A 638 -28.43 -13.92 6.17
N HIS A 639 -27.47 -13.03 5.92
CA HIS A 639 -26.21 -13.37 5.23
C HIS A 639 -25.38 -14.38 6.00
N LEU A 640 -25.32 -14.28 7.33
CA LEU A 640 -24.61 -15.22 8.18
C LEU A 640 -25.22 -16.62 8.10
N LYS A 641 -26.55 -16.74 8.12
CA LYS A 641 -27.25 -18.03 7.94
C LYS A 641 -27.02 -18.60 6.54
N MET A 642 -27.11 -17.77 5.50
CA MET A 642 -26.91 -18.20 4.12
C MET A 642 -25.48 -18.70 3.89
N ALA A 643 -24.48 -17.94 4.34
CA ALA A 643 -23.06 -18.32 4.22
C ALA A 643 -22.75 -19.59 5.02
N ALA A 644 -23.26 -19.69 6.25
CA ALA A 644 -23.08 -20.88 7.09
C ALA A 644 -23.72 -22.14 6.46
N ASN A 645 -24.90 -22.02 5.85
CA ASN A 645 -25.56 -23.13 5.15
C ASN A 645 -24.79 -23.59 3.90
N LYS A 646 -24.05 -22.68 3.26
CA LYS A 646 -23.20 -22.98 2.09
C LYS A 646 -21.78 -23.40 2.47
N ALA A 647 -21.45 -23.47 3.76
CA ALA A 647 -20.08 -23.66 4.26
C ALA A 647 -19.07 -22.62 3.72
N ASP A 648 -19.53 -21.40 3.43
CA ASP A 648 -18.68 -20.29 3.02
C ASP A 648 -18.05 -19.62 4.25
N TRP A 649 -17.00 -20.25 4.76
CA TRP A 649 -16.34 -19.84 6.00
C TRP A 649 -15.59 -18.51 5.89
N ALA A 650 -15.18 -18.11 4.68
CA ALA A 650 -14.57 -16.80 4.43
C ALA A 650 -15.60 -15.68 4.67
N THR A 651 -16.79 -15.80 4.08
CA THR A 651 -17.89 -14.84 4.31
C THR A 651 -18.36 -14.85 5.76
N VAL A 652 -18.49 -16.03 6.39
CA VAL A 652 -18.83 -16.13 7.81
C VAL A 652 -17.79 -15.40 8.69
N THR A 653 -16.50 -15.60 8.41
CA THR A 653 -15.40 -14.95 9.15
C THR A 653 -15.43 -13.43 8.98
N SER A 654 -15.69 -12.94 7.77
CA SER A 654 -15.84 -11.51 7.48
C SER A 654 -17.01 -10.89 8.27
N ILE A 655 -18.18 -11.53 8.28
CA ILE A 655 -19.34 -11.05 9.05
C ILE A 655 -19.05 -11.06 10.55
N LEU A 656 -18.39 -12.09 11.08
CA LEU A 656 -18.01 -12.16 12.49
C LEU A 656 -16.99 -11.08 12.88
N ALA A 657 -16.07 -10.71 11.99
CA ALA A 657 -15.15 -9.60 12.21
C ALA A 657 -15.89 -8.26 12.28
N ARG A 658 -16.89 -8.02 11.41
CA ARG A 658 -17.74 -6.83 11.49
C ARG A 658 -18.53 -6.76 12.80
N LEU A 659 -19.13 -7.88 13.22
CA LEU A 659 -19.86 -7.97 14.49
C LEU A 659 -18.96 -7.81 15.72
N LYS A 660 -17.68 -8.20 15.60
CA LYS A 660 -16.67 -8.03 16.64
C LYS A 660 -16.35 -6.57 16.90
N ASP A 661 -16.24 -5.75 15.85
CA ASP A 661 -15.85 -4.34 15.96
C ASP A 661 -17.06 -3.40 16.13
N ALA A 662 -18.26 -3.85 15.75
CA ALA A 662 -19.49 -3.10 15.95
C ALA A 662 -19.81 -2.81 17.42
N THR A 663 -20.34 -1.61 17.66
CA THR A 663 -21.02 -1.22 18.91
C THR A 663 -22.50 -1.48 18.73
N ILE A 664 -23.02 -2.52 19.41
CA ILE A 664 -24.41 -2.97 19.30
C ILE A 664 -25.11 -2.65 20.62
N ALA A 665 -26.27 -1.99 20.58
CA ALA A 665 -27.05 -1.77 21.78
C ALA A 665 -27.70 -3.07 22.27
N VAL A 666 -27.93 -3.20 23.58
CA VAL A 666 -28.59 -4.40 24.15
C VAL A 666 -30.00 -4.57 23.58
N SER A 667 -30.72 -3.47 23.33
CA SER A 667 -32.04 -3.47 22.68
C SER A 667 -32.01 -4.16 21.32
N ASP A 668 -31.01 -3.86 20.49
CA ASP A 668 -30.91 -4.37 19.11
C ASP A 668 -30.50 -5.85 19.10
N LEU A 669 -29.65 -6.24 20.06
CA LEU A 669 -29.29 -7.63 20.27
C LEU A 669 -30.48 -8.48 20.75
N THR A 670 -31.38 -7.89 21.55
CA THR A 670 -32.62 -8.57 22.00
C THR A 670 -33.72 -8.56 20.94
N ALA A 671 -33.72 -7.57 20.04
CA ALA A 671 -34.68 -7.45 18.95
C ALA A 671 -34.40 -8.43 17.79
N THR A 672 -33.20 -8.99 17.72
CA THR A 672 -32.76 -9.90 16.64
C THR A 672 -32.43 -11.29 17.17
N THR A 673 -32.36 -12.30 16.28
CA THR A 673 -31.92 -13.65 16.64
C THR A 673 -30.44 -13.91 16.35
N ILE A 674 -29.70 -12.88 15.92
CA ILE A 674 -28.29 -12.94 15.56
C ILE A 674 -27.40 -13.52 16.67
N GLY A 675 -27.72 -13.23 17.94
CA GLY A 675 -27.03 -13.80 19.11
C GLY A 675 -27.10 -15.33 19.15
N LYS A 676 -28.23 -15.92 18.74
CA LYS A 676 -28.41 -17.38 18.67
C LYS A 676 -27.67 -17.96 17.46
N THR A 677 -27.74 -17.29 16.31
CA THR A 677 -27.03 -17.70 15.08
C THR A 677 -25.52 -17.73 15.29
N VAL A 678 -24.93 -16.66 15.82
CA VAL A 678 -23.48 -16.63 16.15
C VAL A 678 -23.13 -17.70 17.19
N ALA A 679 -24.03 -18.00 18.14
CA ALA A 679 -23.79 -19.05 19.11
C ALA A 679 -23.78 -20.47 18.51
N GLN A 680 -24.52 -20.72 17.42
CA GLN A 680 -24.50 -22.00 16.71
C GLN A 680 -23.17 -22.20 15.96
N LEU A 681 -22.57 -21.11 15.45
CA LEU A 681 -21.27 -21.14 14.76
C LEU A 681 -20.09 -21.55 15.64
N LYS A 682 -20.25 -21.67 16.96
CA LYS A 682 -19.19 -22.21 17.84
C LYS A 682 -18.98 -23.72 17.72
N LYS A 683 -19.83 -24.40 16.93
CA LYS A 683 -19.84 -25.86 16.76
C LYS A 683 -19.52 -26.30 15.32
N VAL A 684 -19.12 -25.38 14.45
CA VAL A 684 -18.77 -25.71 13.06
C VAL A 684 -17.33 -26.24 12.99
N ASP A 685 -17.03 -27.01 11.95
CA ASP A 685 -15.73 -27.65 11.73
C ASP A 685 -14.73 -26.68 11.05
N ASP A 686 -14.67 -25.45 11.56
CA ASP A 686 -13.70 -24.42 11.16
C ASP A 686 -13.22 -23.68 12.42
N ASP A 687 -11.90 -23.74 12.65
CA ASP A 687 -11.26 -23.22 13.86
C ASP A 687 -11.31 -21.68 13.93
N ALA A 688 -11.20 -21.00 12.79
CA ALA A 688 -11.21 -19.54 12.71
C ALA A 688 -12.61 -18.99 13.01
N VAL A 689 -13.64 -19.55 12.37
CA VAL A 689 -15.05 -19.23 12.62
C VAL A 689 -15.42 -19.53 14.07
N THR A 690 -15.00 -20.69 14.60
CA THR A 690 -15.27 -21.07 15.99
C THR A 690 -14.63 -20.09 16.99
N ALA A 691 -13.38 -19.67 16.75
CA ALA A 691 -12.69 -18.70 17.60
C ALA A 691 -13.36 -17.32 17.55
N ALA A 692 -13.69 -16.83 16.35
CA ALA A 692 -14.38 -15.55 16.15
C ALA A 692 -15.77 -15.55 16.79
N ALA A 693 -16.56 -16.60 16.59
CA ALA A 693 -17.90 -16.74 17.18
C ALA A 693 -17.85 -16.79 18.72
N LYS A 694 -16.86 -17.48 19.32
CA LYS A 694 -16.64 -17.50 20.77
C LYS A 694 -16.34 -16.09 21.31
N PHE A 695 -15.52 -15.31 20.59
CA PHE A 695 -15.19 -13.95 20.98
C PHE A 695 -16.42 -13.03 20.96
N VAL A 696 -17.16 -13.00 19.85
CA VAL A 696 -18.36 -12.15 19.69
C VAL A 696 -19.41 -12.47 20.76
N VAL A 697 -19.69 -13.77 20.97
CA VAL A 697 -20.62 -14.21 22.03
C VAL A 697 -20.11 -13.80 23.43
N GLY A 698 -18.80 -13.86 23.67
CA GLY A 698 -18.19 -13.42 24.91
C GLY A 698 -18.38 -11.92 25.17
N LYS A 699 -18.16 -11.09 24.14
CA LYS A 699 -18.39 -9.63 24.18
C LYS A 699 -19.85 -9.31 24.51
N TRP A 700 -20.79 -9.92 23.79
CA TRP A 700 -22.23 -9.69 23.98
C TRP A 700 -22.75 -10.18 25.32
N LYS A 701 -22.26 -11.31 25.84
CA LYS A 701 -22.62 -11.76 27.19
C LYS A 701 -22.20 -10.77 28.29
N LYS A 702 -21.04 -10.13 28.16
CA LYS A 702 -20.61 -9.08 29.10
C LYS A 702 -21.51 -7.86 29.02
N LEU A 703 -21.85 -7.45 27.80
CA LEU A 703 -22.73 -6.31 27.54
C LEU A 703 -24.14 -6.52 28.15
N VAL A 704 -24.75 -7.69 27.93
CA VAL A 704 -26.06 -8.02 28.53
C VAL A 704 -26.00 -8.04 30.05
N LYS A 705 -24.93 -8.59 30.65
CA LYS A 705 -24.74 -8.59 32.11
C LYS A 705 -24.61 -7.19 32.70
N GLN A 706 -23.89 -6.29 32.03
CA GLN A 706 -23.72 -4.90 32.45
C GLN A 706 -25.01 -4.08 32.40
N HIS A 707 -25.99 -4.51 31.61
CA HIS A 707 -27.28 -3.84 31.48
C HIS A 707 -28.37 -4.41 32.40
N GLN A 708 -28.13 -5.58 33.00
CA GLN A 708 -29.04 -6.25 33.93
C GLN A 708 -28.69 -6.04 35.41
N GLY A 709 -27.51 -5.50 35.70
CA GLY A 709 -27.10 -5.08 37.05
C GLY A 709 -27.16 -3.56 37.16
#